data_AF-A0A4Q3UHM6-F1
#
_entry.id   AF-A0A4Q3UHM6-F1
#
_cell.length_a   1.000
_cell.length_b   1.000
_cell.length_c   1.000
_cell.angle_alpha   90.00
_cell.angle_beta   90.00
_cell.angle_gamma   90.00
#
_symmetry.space_group_name_H-M   'P 1'
#
loop_
_entity.id
_entity.type
_entity.pdbx_description
1 polymer ?
#
loop_
_entity_poly.entity_id
_entity_poly.type
_entity_poly.pdbx_seq_one_letter_code
_entity_poly.pdbx_strand_id
1 'polypeptide(L)'
;MRGINTTQLKSTAALLQEDVRLLRDVRKDIATKTNKKPSEVVVADVLRDPRVAYTGYRAGNKEDEKVATSLLSFAGRPEQQVANLSGYQPVDLSKTDQAFLDYSVQKNGNPMDPSTPPGFQSLRDLVKGTGADALVAGQLHVKATLPARPSQVPGTPPQAEQALDQDVYYGPIRKSELDTRVEGIRTQLKQQDPKASVDLVKTFPVQLFANNEGRLAYAIDAKIPHPYIMQSMAPMSYIKAKPADATAAMANPDNQPESGQLEVGVVEHAPVDWWKFATCIAFGILLALAIEYITDYFVSTHKKPTQEVAGVATAGAAPMVIQGFAHALTSSVYMVLAICVGLLFPLFLFNPATYGGYTLSFYGIALVGIGILTTTGFVLAMDTFGPISDNAQGVFEMSGLGHTNPEGAHIVARLDAAGNTTKALTKGFAIATAVIAAVALFHSFLEGAMLSDVGLRLDVPEIFIGLLIGAAAPFLFSAFAIDAVGRASFDLIAEVRRQFREDPGIMAGTSKPDYARCVALVTKAAQKELLAPGVLAIALPIAVGFGFSIGKQAISIGDNSYVLTGAQALGGFLAGAIASGQLMAVLLANSGGMWDNAKKLIEDGLHGGKGTDAHKAAVVGDTIGDPFKDTAGPALNPLIKVMNLVAVLISAVIIQPLPLAITATVTAVCILALVVSISMAKRGSMSTALQAATGAAARADEHFSHASVAAPAPAVEAPQKKKLFVEEEE
;
A
#
# COMPACT_ATOMS: atom_id res chain seq x y z
N MET A 1 -20.20 -24.67 3.14
CA MET A 1 -19.83 -23.41 2.45
C MET A 1 -18.95 -23.77 1.27
N ARG A 2 -19.26 -23.38 0.03
CA ARG A 2 -18.32 -23.54 -1.09
C ARG A 2 -17.09 -22.66 -0.77
N GLY A 3 -15.89 -23.24 -0.75
CA GLY A 3 -14.65 -22.49 -0.53
C GLY A 3 -14.41 -21.50 -1.66
N ILE A 4 -13.75 -20.38 -1.38
CA ILE A 4 -13.22 -19.50 -2.43
C ILE A 4 -11.99 -20.23 -3.01
N ASN A 5 -11.95 -20.46 -4.32
CA ASN A 5 -10.75 -20.99 -4.96
C ASN A 5 -10.05 -19.83 -5.69
N THR A 6 -8.74 -19.68 -5.49
CA THR A 6 -7.94 -18.85 -6.40
C THR A 6 -7.69 -19.65 -7.67
N THR A 7 -7.86 -18.99 -8.81
CA THR A 7 -7.52 -19.54 -10.13
C THR A 7 -6.19 -18.93 -10.56
N GLN A 8 -5.19 -19.76 -10.76
CA GLN A 8 -3.85 -19.31 -11.15
C GLN A 8 -3.44 -19.94 -12.46
N LEU A 9 -2.70 -19.19 -13.27
CA LEU A 9 -2.10 -19.70 -14.49
C LEU A 9 -0.63 -19.96 -14.26
N LYS A 10 -0.18 -21.16 -14.62
CA LYS A 10 1.24 -21.45 -14.79
C LYS A 10 1.56 -21.70 -16.25
N SER A 11 2.55 -20.98 -16.77
CA SER A 11 3.06 -21.22 -18.12
C SER A 11 3.66 -22.62 -18.19
N THR A 12 3.33 -23.36 -19.24
CA THR A 12 3.92 -24.70 -19.47
C THR A 12 5.42 -24.62 -19.75
N ALA A 13 5.88 -23.54 -20.39
CA ALA A 13 7.31 -23.28 -20.59
C ALA A 13 8.03 -22.98 -19.26
N ALA A 14 7.33 -22.35 -18.30
CA ALA A 14 7.90 -22.05 -16.98
C ALA A 14 8.07 -23.34 -16.18
N LEU A 15 7.02 -24.18 -16.20
CA LEU A 15 7.05 -25.52 -15.60
C LEU A 15 8.18 -26.38 -16.18
N LEU A 16 8.37 -26.34 -17.50
CA LEU A 16 9.48 -27.03 -18.17
C LEU A 16 10.84 -26.56 -17.65
N GLN A 17 11.04 -25.24 -17.55
CA GLN A 17 12.31 -24.67 -17.10
C GLN A 17 12.58 -24.98 -15.63
N GLU A 18 11.56 -24.90 -14.77
CA GLU A 18 11.64 -25.26 -13.35
C GLU A 18 12.03 -26.74 -13.17
N ASP A 19 11.36 -27.65 -13.87
CA ASP A 19 11.65 -29.09 -13.80
C ASP A 19 13.06 -29.41 -14.31
N VAL A 20 13.48 -28.82 -15.44
CA VAL A 20 14.84 -29.00 -15.98
C VAL A 20 15.91 -28.51 -14.99
N ARG A 21 15.68 -27.35 -14.37
CA ARG A 21 16.62 -26.77 -13.40
C ARG A 21 16.72 -27.64 -12.16
N LEU A 22 15.60 -28.05 -11.59
CA LEU A 22 15.58 -28.94 -10.42
C LEU A 22 16.30 -30.26 -10.70
N LEU A 23 15.94 -30.95 -11.79
CA LEU A 23 16.53 -32.24 -12.15
C LEU A 23 18.05 -32.11 -12.33
N ARG A 24 18.52 -30.98 -12.89
CA ARG A 24 19.94 -30.70 -13.06
C ARG A 24 20.65 -30.46 -11.72
N ASP A 25 20.06 -29.65 -10.85
CA ASP A 25 20.63 -29.32 -9.54
C ASP A 25 20.72 -30.58 -8.67
N VAL A 26 19.67 -31.40 -8.65
CA VAL A 26 19.66 -32.70 -7.97
C VAL A 26 20.72 -33.64 -8.56
N ARG A 27 20.80 -33.75 -9.90
CA ARG A 27 21.81 -34.59 -10.57
C ARG A 27 23.23 -34.15 -10.25
N LYS A 28 23.49 -32.85 -10.17
CA LYS A 28 24.78 -32.27 -9.80
C LYS A 28 25.13 -32.55 -8.34
N ASP A 29 24.16 -32.45 -7.42
CA ASP A 29 24.35 -32.78 -6.02
C ASP A 29 24.66 -34.27 -5.82
N ILE A 30 23.92 -35.16 -6.48
CA ILE A 30 24.18 -36.61 -6.43
C ILE A 30 25.55 -36.93 -7.01
N ALA A 31 25.92 -36.32 -8.15
CA ALA A 31 27.23 -36.47 -8.77
C ALA A 31 28.35 -36.08 -7.80
N THR A 32 28.19 -34.95 -7.10
CA THR A 32 29.15 -34.46 -6.10
C THR A 32 29.25 -35.42 -4.91
N LYS A 33 28.12 -35.90 -4.38
CA LYS A 33 28.08 -36.85 -3.25
C LYS A 33 28.64 -38.23 -3.58
N THR A 34 28.54 -38.65 -4.84
CA THR A 34 28.98 -39.98 -5.31
C THR A 34 30.34 -39.95 -6.01
N ASN A 35 30.99 -38.79 -6.09
CA ASN A 35 32.25 -38.56 -6.81
C ASN A 35 32.21 -39.04 -8.27
N LYS A 36 31.08 -38.80 -8.94
CA LYS A 36 30.84 -39.14 -10.35
C LYS A 36 30.70 -37.88 -11.18
N LYS A 37 30.87 -37.98 -12.50
CA LYS A 37 30.45 -36.89 -13.40
C LYS A 37 28.92 -36.83 -13.45
N PRO A 38 28.29 -35.66 -13.63
CA PRO A 38 26.85 -35.57 -13.80
C PRO A 38 26.32 -36.53 -14.87
N SER A 39 27.02 -36.68 -15.99
CA SER A 39 26.69 -37.61 -17.08
C SER A 39 26.60 -39.08 -16.65
N GLU A 40 27.28 -39.49 -15.57
CA GLU A 40 27.35 -40.87 -15.06
C GLU A 40 26.28 -41.17 -14.00
N VAL A 41 25.54 -40.15 -13.55
CA VAL A 41 24.40 -40.33 -12.62
C VAL A 41 23.20 -40.85 -13.40
N VAL A 42 22.64 -41.97 -12.92
CA VAL A 42 21.45 -42.61 -13.50
C VAL A 42 20.22 -41.79 -13.18
N VAL A 43 19.34 -41.59 -14.17
CA VAL A 43 18.12 -40.78 -14.01
C VAL A 43 17.19 -41.32 -12.93
N ALA A 44 17.08 -42.64 -12.79
CA ALA A 44 16.33 -43.27 -11.70
C ALA A 44 16.79 -42.81 -10.29
N ASP A 45 18.08 -42.55 -10.08
CA ASP A 45 18.59 -42.06 -8.80
C ASP A 45 18.25 -40.57 -8.58
N VAL A 46 18.19 -39.78 -9.66
CA VAL A 46 17.71 -38.38 -9.63
C VAL A 46 16.23 -38.36 -9.23
N LEU A 47 15.40 -39.21 -9.85
CA LEU A 47 13.96 -39.28 -9.56
C LEU A 47 13.63 -39.84 -8.17
N ARG A 48 14.58 -40.51 -7.50
CA ARG A 48 14.43 -40.97 -6.11
C ARG A 48 14.73 -39.89 -5.06
N ASP A 49 15.32 -38.75 -5.45
CA ASP A 49 15.59 -37.66 -4.52
C ASP A 49 14.27 -37.03 -4.03
N PRO A 50 14.07 -36.84 -2.72
CA PRO A 50 12.84 -36.27 -2.16
C PRO A 50 12.48 -34.90 -2.75
N ARG A 51 13.47 -34.13 -3.20
CA ARG A 51 13.26 -32.82 -3.83
C ARG A 51 12.57 -32.94 -5.18
N VAL A 52 12.68 -34.08 -5.88
CA VAL A 52 12.03 -34.28 -7.19
C VAL A 52 10.58 -34.73 -7.05
N ALA A 53 10.16 -35.19 -5.86
CA ALA A 53 8.81 -35.73 -5.64
C ALA A 53 7.67 -34.75 -6.00
N TYR A 54 7.89 -33.43 -5.88
CA TYR A 54 6.87 -32.43 -6.21
C TYR A 54 6.59 -32.30 -7.72
N THR A 55 7.54 -32.68 -8.58
CA THR A 55 7.42 -32.62 -10.04
C THR A 55 6.45 -33.67 -10.58
N GLY A 56 6.14 -34.70 -9.78
CA GLY A 56 5.32 -35.83 -10.19
C GLY A 56 6.06 -36.97 -10.90
N TYR A 57 7.35 -36.80 -11.22
CA TYR A 57 8.18 -37.87 -11.79
C TYR A 57 8.37 -39.03 -10.81
N ARG A 58 8.17 -40.26 -11.28
CA ARG A 58 8.30 -41.48 -10.45
C ARG A 58 9.45 -42.36 -10.92
N ALA A 59 10.38 -42.66 -10.01
CA ALA A 59 11.40 -43.66 -10.27
C ALA A 59 10.77 -45.05 -10.49
N GLY A 60 11.22 -45.77 -11.52
CA GLY A 60 10.65 -47.05 -11.96
C GLY A 60 9.50 -46.93 -12.96
N ASN A 61 8.97 -45.72 -13.19
CA ASN A 61 8.09 -45.44 -14.32
C ASN A 61 8.94 -45.17 -15.58
N LYS A 62 8.84 -46.05 -16.58
CA LYS A 62 9.63 -45.96 -17.81
C LYS A 62 9.34 -44.67 -18.61
N GLU A 63 8.17 -44.07 -18.48
CA GLU A 63 7.84 -42.82 -19.16
C GLU A 63 8.51 -41.63 -18.49
N ASP A 64 8.33 -41.50 -17.19
CA ASP A 64 8.92 -40.44 -16.36
C ASP A 64 10.44 -40.42 -16.50
N GLU A 65 11.07 -41.61 -16.49
CA GLU A 65 12.51 -41.74 -16.69
C GLU A 65 12.95 -41.34 -18.12
N LYS A 66 12.17 -41.66 -19.16
CA LYS A 66 12.46 -41.23 -20.54
C LYS A 66 12.34 -39.72 -20.70
N VAL A 67 11.27 -39.12 -20.16
CA VAL A 67 11.05 -37.67 -20.22
C VAL A 67 12.16 -36.95 -19.45
N ALA A 68 12.46 -37.36 -18.22
CA ALA A 68 13.54 -36.78 -17.43
C ALA A 68 14.91 -36.95 -18.10
N THR A 69 15.16 -38.07 -18.78
CA THR A 69 16.39 -38.27 -19.59
C THR A 69 16.48 -37.27 -20.72
N SER A 70 15.38 -37.07 -21.46
CA SER A 70 15.30 -36.07 -22.53
C SER A 70 15.56 -34.67 -21.98
N LEU A 71 14.89 -34.26 -20.90
CA LEU A 71 15.08 -32.96 -20.24
C LEU A 71 16.52 -32.71 -19.81
N LEU A 72 17.17 -33.73 -19.24
CA LEU A 72 18.56 -33.65 -18.81
C LEU A 72 19.56 -33.61 -20.00
N SER A 73 19.14 -34.06 -21.19
CA SER A 73 19.93 -34.00 -22.43
C SER A 73 19.90 -32.64 -23.12
N PHE A 74 18.94 -31.76 -22.80
CA PHE A 74 18.84 -30.38 -23.31
C PHE A 74 19.92 -29.43 -22.74
N ALA A 75 21.03 -29.97 -22.24
CA ALA A 75 22.10 -29.21 -21.60
C ALA A 75 22.83 -28.31 -22.61
N GLY A 76 22.70 -26.99 -22.44
CA GLY A 76 23.51 -25.99 -23.15
C GLY A 76 22.76 -24.81 -23.77
N ARG A 77 21.42 -24.74 -23.70
CA ARG A 77 20.69 -23.56 -24.18
C ARG A 77 20.60 -22.47 -23.09
N PRO A 78 20.75 -21.18 -23.44
CA PRO A 78 20.50 -20.09 -22.50
C PRO A 78 19.05 -20.15 -22.00
N GLU A 79 18.83 -19.80 -20.73
CA GLU A 79 17.48 -19.67 -20.16
C GLU A 79 16.70 -18.67 -21.02
N GLN A 80 15.64 -19.14 -21.69
CA GLN A 80 14.72 -18.25 -22.39
C GLN A 80 13.84 -17.55 -21.36
N GLN A 81 13.58 -16.27 -21.57
CA GLN A 81 12.63 -15.52 -20.75
C GLN A 81 11.23 -16.11 -20.98
N VAL A 82 10.63 -16.66 -19.93
CA VAL A 82 9.30 -17.24 -19.99
C VAL A 82 8.24 -16.19 -19.65
N ALA A 83 7.08 -16.25 -20.31
CA ALA A 83 5.96 -15.38 -20.00
C ALA A 83 5.45 -15.60 -18.57
N ASN A 84 5.38 -14.50 -17.80
CA ASN A 84 4.68 -14.48 -16.53
C ASN A 84 3.17 -14.39 -16.81
N LEU A 85 2.41 -15.37 -16.31
CA LEU A 85 0.95 -15.42 -16.45
C LEU A 85 0.20 -14.92 -15.20
N SER A 86 0.90 -14.32 -14.23
CA SER A 86 0.25 -13.56 -13.16
C SER A 86 -0.59 -12.42 -13.74
N GLY A 87 -1.73 -12.12 -13.10
CA GLY A 87 -2.62 -11.03 -13.51
C GLY A 87 -3.59 -11.36 -14.65
N TYR A 88 -3.46 -12.52 -15.30
CA TYR A 88 -4.43 -12.98 -16.30
C TYR A 88 -5.75 -13.40 -15.66
N GLN A 89 -6.86 -12.90 -16.20
CA GLN A 89 -8.22 -13.18 -15.74
C GLN A 89 -8.97 -14.00 -16.79
N PRO A 90 -9.90 -14.89 -16.37
CA PRO A 90 -10.71 -15.65 -17.29
C PRO A 90 -11.56 -14.71 -18.15
N VAL A 91 -11.55 -14.95 -19.46
CA VAL A 91 -12.32 -14.15 -20.41
C VAL A 91 -13.79 -14.56 -20.35
N ASP A 92 -14.65 -13.59 -20.05
CA ASP A 92 -16.09 -13.75 -20.11
C ASP A 92 -16.59 -13.55 -21.54
N LEU A 93 -16.80 -14.66 -22.25
CA LEU A 93 -17.24 -14.68 -23.65
C LEU A 93 -18.67 -14.14 -23.86
N SER A 94 -19.43 -13.90 -22.78
CA SER A 94 -20.76 -13.28 -22.88
C SER A 94 -20.70 -11.77 -23.12
N LYS A 95 -19.56 -11.14 -22.83
CA LYS A 95 -19.33 -9.72 -23.04
C LYS A 95 -18.90 -9.44 -24.49
N THR A 96 -19.63 -8.55 -25.16
CA THR A 96 -19.42 -8.23 -26.58
C THR A 96 -18.45 -7.09 -26.84
N ASP A 97 -18.05 -6.36 -25.81
CA ASP A 97 -17.23 -5.14 -25.86
C ASP A 97 -15.70 -5.38 -25.89
N GLN A 98 -15.27 -6.65 -25.83
CA GLN A 98 -13.85 -7.00 -25.82
C GLN A 98 -13.27 -7.10 -27.24
N ALA A 99 -12.53 -6.06 -27.66
CA ALA A 99 -11.96 -5.94 -29.00
C ALA A 99 -11.06 -7.13 -29.40
N PHE A 100 -10.32 -7.70 -28.46
CA PHE A 100 -9.42 -8.82 -28.71
C PHE A 100 -10.15 -10.10 -29.15
N LEU A 101 -11.44 -10.25 -28.86
CA LEU A 101 -12.22 -11.41 -29.31
C LEU A 101 -12.40 -11.44 -30.84
N ASP A 102 -12.23 -10.30 -31.52
CA ASP A 102 -12.32 -10.21 -32.98
C ASP A 102 -10.98 -10.49 -33.69
N TYR A 103 -9.89 -10.75 -32.95
CA TYR A 103 -8.58 -11.04 -33.54
C TYR A 103 -8.59 -12.35 -34.31
N SER A 104 -7.79 -12.37 -35.37
CA SER A 104 -7.75 -13.47 -36.33
C SER A 104 -6.76 -14.52 -35.90
N VAL A 105 -7.20 -15.76 -35.86
CA VAL A 105 -6.35 -16.94 -35.73
C VAL A 105 -6.39 -17.74 -37.01
N GLN A 106 -5.27 -18.38 -37.34
CA GLN A 106 -5.18 -19.23 -38.52
C GLN A 106 -6.11 -20.43 -38.35
N LYS A 107 -7.03 -20.59 -39.31
CA LYS A 107 -7.89 -21.76 -39.44
C LYS A 107 -7.20 -22.74 -40.38
N ASN A 108 -6.73 -23.85 -39.83
CA ASN A 108 -6.21 -24.94 -40.64
C ASN A 108 -7.38 -25.63 -41.36
N GLY A 109 -7.22 -25.92 -42.65
CA GLY A 109 -8.18 -26.72 -43.40
C GLY A 109 -8.24 -28.14 -42.85
N ASN A 110 -9.39 -28.82 -42.93
CA ASN A 110 -9.50 -30.20 -42.50
C ASN A 110 -8.67 -31.09 -43.46
N PRO A 111 -7.62 -31.78 -42.98
CA PRO A 111 -6.77 -32.61 -43.85
C PRO A 111 -7.53 -33.75 -44.54
N MET A 112 -8.69 -34.13 -44.00
CA MET A 112 -9.55 -35.21 -44.52
C MET A 112 -10.73 -34.70 -45.36
N ASP A 113 -10.94 -33.38 -45.43
CA ASP A 113 -12.02 -32.76 -46.21
C ASP A 113 -11.46 -31.58 -47.04
N PRO A 114 -11.17 -31.81 -48.34
CA PRO A 114 -10.63 -30.79 -49.25
C PRO A 114 -11.52 -29.55 -49.46
N SER A 115 -12.78 -29.57 -49.00
CA SER A 115 -13.72 -28.46 -49.17
C SER A 115 -13.57 -27.34 -48.15
N THR A 116 -12.72 -27.50 -47.13
CA THR A 116 -12.41 -26.45 -46.13
C THR A 116 -11.02 -25.85 -46.38
N PRO A 117 -10.91 -24.79 -47.21
CA PRO A 117 -9.62 -24.15 -47.45
C PRO A 117 -9.07 -23.50 -46.17
N PRO A 118 -7.73 -23.44 -46.01
CA PRO A 118 -7.11 -22.70 -44.92
C PRO A 118 -7.44 -21.20 -45.04
N GLY A 119 -7.67 -20.55 -43.91
CA GLY A 119 -8.06 -19.14 -43.85
C GLY A 119 -7.91 -18.54 -42.45
N PHE A 120 -8.60 -17.45 -42.16
CA PHE A 120 -8.65 -16.86 -40.81
C PHE A 120 -10.05 -16.99 -40.21
N GLN A 121 -10.12 -17.21 -38.91
CA GLN A 121 -11.35 -17.12 -38.11
C GLN A 121 -11.11 -16.23 -36.90
N SER A 122 -12.16 -15.66 -36.32
CA SER A 122 -12.00 -14.85 -35.11
C SER A 122 -11.68 -15.73 -33.88
N LEU A 123 -11.03 -15.17 -32.88
CA LEU A 123 -10.85 -15.81 -31.57
C LEU A 123 -12.20 -16.15 -30.94
N ARG A 124 -13.18 -15.28 -31.09
CA ARG A 124 -14.55 -15.55 -30.66
C ARG A 124 -15.09 -16.83 -31.28
N ASP A 125 -14.90 -17.05 -32.58
CA ASP A 125 -15.39 -18.24 -33.28
C ASP A 125 -14.55 -19.49 -33.00
N LEU A 126 -13.26 -19.31 -32.66
CA LEU A 126 -12.41 -20.38 -32.16
C LEU A 126 -12.92 -20.92 -30.81
N VAL A 127 -13.34 -20.03 -29.90
CA VAL A 127 -13.73 -20.39 -28.52
C VAL A 127 -15.24 -20.60 -28.32
N LYS A 128 -16.11 -20.04 -29.18
CA LYS A 128 -17.58 -20.12 -29.09
C LYS A 128 -18.19 -21.52 -29.24
N GLY A 129 -17.41 -22.57 -29.47
CA GLY A 129 -17.92 -23.95 -29.48
C GLY A 129 -18.48 -24.34 -28.11
N THR A 130 -19.71 -23.94 -27.78
CA THR A 130 -20.35 -24.34 -26.52
C THR A 130 -20.95 -25.73 -26.68
N GLY A 131 -20.63 -26.64 -25.76
CA GLY A 131 -21.15 -28.01 -25.76
C GLY A 131 -20.23 -28.99 -26.47
N ALA A 132 -20.69 -29.56 -27.59
CA ALA A 132 -20.07 -30.72 -28.25
C ALA A 132 -18.76 -30.44 -29.02
N ASP A 133 -18.42 -29.16 -29.31
CA ASP A 133 -17.22 -28.77 -30.09
C ASP A 133 -16.31 -27.75 -29.37
N ALA A 134 -16.26 -27.80 -28.05
CA ALA A 134 -15.41 -26.91 -27.25
C ALA A 134 -13.91 -27.17 -27.49
N LEU A 135 -13.09 -26.15 -27.22
CA LEU A 135 -11.64 -26.30 -27.08
C LEU A 135 -11.34 -27.17 -25.86
N VAL A 136 -10.65 -28.28 -26.08
CA VAL A 136 -10.33 -29.28 -25.06
C VAL A 136 -8.89 -29.76 -25.18
N ALA A 137 -8.39 -30.30 -24.08
CA ALA A 137 -7.25 -31.20 -24.09
C ALA A 137 -7.74 -32.63 -23.78
N GLY A 138 -7.29 -33.62 -24.54
CA GLY A 138 -7.62 -35.03 -24.37
C GLY A 138 -6.45 -35.82 -23.78
N GLN A 139 -6.75 -36.72 -22.84
CA GLN A 139 -5.83 -37.76 -22.38
C GLN A 139 -6.20 -39.07 -23.10
N LEU A 140 -5.27 -39.59 -23.90
CA LEU A 140 -5.41 -40.86 -24.60
C LEU A 140 -4.51 -41.89 -23.94
N HIS A 141 -5.04 -43.07 -23.64
CA HIS A 141 -4.23 -44.22 -23.27
C HIS A 141 -3.94 -45.05 -24.53
N VAL A 142 -2.66 -45.20 -24.86
CA VAL A 142 -2.20 -45.87 -26.09
C VAL A 142 -1.48 -47.16 -25.72
N LYS A 143 -1.98 -48.28 -26.24
CA LYS A 143 -1.38 -49.60 -26.10
C LYS A 143 -1.12 -50.20 -27.46
N ALA A 144 0.14 -50.46 -27.82
CA ALA A 144 0.50 -51.02 -29.13
C ALA A 144 1.91 -51.65 -29.10
N THR A 145 2.16 -52.65 -29.93
CA THR A 145 3.49 -53.24 -30.12
C THR A 145 4.01 -52.87 -31.49
N LEU A 146 4.94 -51.92 -31.57
CA LEU A 146 5.49 -51.46 -32.84
C LEU A 146 6.57 -52.43 -33.33
N PRO A 147 6.48 -52.94 -34.57
CA PRO A 147 7.47 -53.85 -35.13
C PRO A 147 8.83 -53.16 -35.30
N ALA A 148 9.90 -53.96 -35.24
CA ALA A 148 11.26 -53.49 -35.41
C ALA A 148 11.44 -52.75 -36.75
N ARG A 149 11.97 -51.52 -36.72
CA ARG A 149 12.20 -50.72 -37.94
C ARG A 149 13.64 -50.88 -38.42
N PRO A 150 13.88 -51.08 -39.73
CA PRO A 150 15.24 -51.04 -40.27
C PRO A 150 15.84 -49.66 -40.01
N SER A 151 17.12 -49.62 -39.62
CA SER A 151 17.78 -48.35 -39.33
C SER A 151 17.83 -47.46 -40.58
N GLN A 152 17.49 -46.18 -40.41
CA GLN A 152 17.61 -45.16 -41.45
C GLN A 152 19.05 -44.69 -41.66
N VAL A 153 19.96 -45.06 -40.75
CA VAL A 153 21.38 -44.71 -40.81
C VAL A 153 22.20 -45.96 -41.18
N PRO A 154 22.94 -45.94 -42.30
CA PRO A 154 23.76 -47.08 -42.72
C PRO A 154 24.73 -47.52 -41.63
N GLY A 155 24.70 -48.81 -41.26
CA GLY A 155 25.62 -49.39 -40.27
C GLY A 155 25.14 -49.39 -38.81
N THR A 156 23.92 -48.94 -38.52
CA THR A 156 23.33 -49.08 -37.17
C THR A 156 22.33 -50.24 -37.09
N PRO A 157 22.23 -50.94 -35.94
CA PRO A 157 21.28 -52.04 -35.76
C PRO A 157 19.83 -51.58 -36.00
N PRO A 158 18.94 -52.48 -36.46
CA PRO A 158 17.51 -52.21 -36.52
C PRO A 158 17.00 -51.74 -35.16
N GLN A 159 16.07 -50.78 -35.15
CA GLN A 159 15.37 -50.40 -33.93
C GLN A 159 14.56 -51.60 -33.46
N ALA A 160 14.78 -52.04 -32.22
CA ALA A 160 14.08 -53.18 -31.63
C ALA A 160 12.57 -52.93 -31.54
N GLU A 161 11.81 -54.02 -31.47
CA GLU A 161 10.36 -54.00 -31.24
C GLU A 161 10.03 -53.19 -29.98
N GLN A 162 9.05 -52.27 -30.10
CA GLN A 162 8.74 -51.31 -29.05
C GLN A 162 7.30 -51.49 -28.57
N ALA A 163 7.14 -52.01 -27.35
CA ALA A 163 5.86 -51.99 -26.65
C ALA A 163 5.56 -50.57 -26.11
N LEU A 164 4.43 -50.02 -26.54
CA LEU A 164 3.80 -48.80 -26.05
C LEU A 164 2.67 -49.19 -25.09
N ASP A 165 2.71 -48.67 -23.88
CA ASP A 165 1.62 -48.73 -22.89
C ASP A 165 1.76 -47.44 -22.08
N GLN A 166 1.08 -46.38 -22.55
CA GLN A 166 1.35 -45.01 -22.09
C GLN A 166 0.18 -44.04 -22.27
N ASP A 167 0.19 -42.98 -21.46
CA ASP A 167 -0.73 -41.86 -21.61
C ASP A 167 -0.13 -40.77 -22.50
N VAL A 168 -0.89 -40.34 -23.50
CA VAL A 168 -0.53 -39.26 -24.41
C VAL A 168 -1.58 -38.17 -24.32
N TYR A 169 -1.13 -36.94 -24.06
CA TYR A 169 -2.00 -35.78 -24.02
C TYR A 169 -2.00 -35.07 -25.37
N TYR A 170 -3.17 -34.67 -25.85
CA TYR A 170 -3.36 -33.91 -27.10
C TYR A 170 -4.18 -32.66 -26.84
N GLY A 171 -3.73 -31.53 -27.39
CA GLY A 171 -4.45 -30.26 -27.30
C GLY A 171 -3.53 -29.06 -27.17
N PRO A 172 -4.10 -27.85 -27.06
CA PRO A 172 -5.53 -27.55 -27.13
C PRO A 172 -6.08 -27.66 -28.57
N ILE A 173 -7.16 -28.44 -28.77
CA ILE A 173 -7.84 -28.61 -30.07
C ILE A 173 -9.36 -28.69 -29.89
N ARG A 174 -10.13 -28.54 -30.98
CA ARG A 174 -11.60 -28.71 -30.92
C ARG A 174 -11.96 -30.16 -30.61
N LYS A 175 -13.05 -30.36 -29.87
CA LYS A 175 -13.51 -31.69 -29.47
C LYS A 175 -13.79 -32.61 -30.68
N SER A 176 -14.39 -32.09 -31.76
CA SER A 176 -14.63 -32.87 -32.98
C SER A 176 -13.33 -33.29 -33.70
N GLU A 177 -12.34 -32.41 -33.71
CA GLU A 177 -11.00 -32.68 -34.26
C GLU A 177 -10.26 -33.72 -33.42
N LEU A 178 -10.37 -33.64 -32.09
CA LEU A 178 -9.82 -34.64 -31.17
C LEU A 178 -10.39 -36.03 -31.46
N ASP A 179 -11.72 -36.14 -31.60
CA ASP A 179 -12.37 -37.41 -31.86
C ASP A 179 -11.95 -38.01 -33.22
N THR A 180 -11.84 -37.17 -34.25
CA THR A 180 -11.35 -37.58 -35.58
C THR A 180 -9.88 -38.03 -35.51
N ARG A 181 -9.05 -37.32 -34.73
CA ARG A 181 -7.63 -37.64 -34.56
C ARG A 181 -7.43 -38.95 -33.81
N VAL A 182 -8.21 -39.20 -32.75
CA VAL A 182 -8.22 -40.46 -31.99
C VAL A 182 -8.50 -41.63 -32.94
N GLU A 183 -9.50 -41.52 -33.81
CA GLU A 183 -9.83 -42.58 -34.78
C GLU A 183 -8.73 -42.78 -35.84
N GLY A 184 -8.12 -41.69 -36.29
CA GLY A 184 -6.97 -41.75 -37.21
C GLY A 184 -5.77 -42.47 -36.61
N ILE A 185 -5.40 -42.15 -35.36
CA ILE A 185 -4.31 -42.83 -34.63
C ILE A 185 -4.65 -44.30 -34.41
N ARG A 186 -5.89 -44.60 -34.00
CA ARG A 186 -6.38 -45.97 -33.83
C ARG A 186 -6.25 -46.77 -35.11
N THR A 187 -6.62 -46.20 -36.25
CA THR A 187 -6.52 -46.84 -37.57
C THR A 187 -5.07 -47.10 -37.95
N GLN A 188 -4.19 -46.11 -37.79
CA GLN A 188 -2.76 -46.25 -38.11
C GLN A 188 -2.05 -47.28 -37.23
N LEU A 189 -2.34 -47.30 -35.93
CA LEU A 189 -1.73 -48.28 -35.02
C LEU A 189 -2.26 -49.69 -35.28
N LYS A 190 -3.55 -49.86 -35.60
CA LYS A 190 -4.13 -51.17 -35.98
C LYS A 190 -3.52 -51.75 -37.27
N GLN A 191 -3.02 -50.91 -38.17
CA GLN A 191 -2.29 -51.38 -39.35
C GLN A 191 -0.91 -51.97 -39.00
N GLN A 192 -0.31 -51.56 -37.88
CA GLN A 192 1.01 -52.00 -37.43
C GLN A 192 0.93 -53.11 -36.37
N ASP A 193 -0.08 -53.07 -35.51
CA ASP A 193 -0.39 -54.08 -34.50
C ASP A 193 -1.93 -54.28 -34.42
N PRO A 194 -2.46 -55.44 -34.87
CA PRO A 194 -3.88 -55.73 -34.79
C PRO A 194 -4.48 -55.68 -33.37
N LYS A 195 -3.64 -55.78 -32.33
CA LYS A 195 -4.05 -55.71 -30.91
C LYS A 195 -3.96 -54.30 -30.32
N ALA A 196 -3.59 -53.29 -31.10
CA ALA A 196 -3.45 -51.93 -30.61
C ALA A 196 -4.79 -51.35 -30.12
N SER A 197 -4.78 -50.69 -28.96
CA SER A 197 -5.89 -49.93 -28.40
C SER A 197 -5.51 -48.47 -28.18
N VAL A 198 -6.48 -47.59 -28.43
CA VAL A 198 -6.38 -46.15 -28.20
C VAL A 198 -7.69 -45.71 -27.58
N ASP A 199 -7.64 -45.39 -26.29
CA ASP A 199 -8.81 -45.07 -25.48
C ASP A 199 -8.74 -43.60 -25.03
N LEU A 200 -9.77 -42.83 -25.33
CA LEU A 200 -9.90 -41.47 -24.80
C LEU A 200 -10.35 -41.54 -23.34
N VAL A 201 -9.41 -41.37 -22.41
CA VAL A 201 -9.63 -41.53 -20.97
C VAL A 201 -10.41 -40.35 -20.40
N LYS A 202 -9.97 -39.13 -20.71
CA LYS A 202 -10.53 -37.91 -20.13
C LYS A 202 -10.39 -36.73 -21.09
N THR A 203 -11.32 -35.80 -21.00
CA THR A 203 -11.24 -34.49 -21.65
C THR A 203 -11.20 -33.40 -20.59
N PHE A 204 -10.36 -32.41 -20.81
CA PHE A 204 -10.16 -31.26 -19.93
C PHE A 204 -10.59 -30.00 -20.67
N PRO A 205 -11.39 -29.14 -20.03
CA PRO A 205 -11.79 -27.89 -20.65
C PRO A 205 -10.59 -26.95 -20.78
N VAL A 206 -10.54 -26.21 -21.88
CA VAL A 206 -9.56 -25.16 -22.11
C VAL A 206 -10.28 -23.83 -22.09
N GLN A 207 -9.78 -22.89 -21.29
CA GLN A 207 -10.38 -21.57 -21.13
C GLN A 207 -9.41 -20.48 -21.63
N LEU A 208 -9.96 -19.42 -22.22
CA LEU A 208 -9.22 -18.24 -22.62
C LEU A 208 -9.05 -17.30 -21.43
N PHE A 209 -7.86 -16.75 -21.29
CA PHE A 209 -7.50 -15.75 -20.31
C PHE A 209 -6.88 -14.54 -20.99
N ALA A 210 -7.10 -13.37 -20.42
CA ALA A 210 -6.52 -12.12 -20.87
C ALA A 210 -5.99 -11.34 -19.66
N ASN A 211 -4.87 -10.65 -19.82
CA ASN A 211 -4.40 -9.69 -18.81
C ASN A 211 -4.87 -8.27 -19.17
N ASN A 212 -4.58 -7.32 -18.27
CA ASN A 212 -4.91 -5.90 -18.48
C ASN A 212 -4.19 -5.28 -19.68
N GLU A 213 -3.20 -5.99 -20.22
CA GLU A 213 -2.42 -5.60 -21.38
C GLU A 213 -2.92 -6.23 -22.69
N GLY A 214 -4.11 -6.84 -22.71
CA GLY A 214 -4.65 -7.47 -23.92
C GLY A 214 -3.84 -8.66 -24.44
N ARG A 215 -2.84 -9.14 -23.68
CA ARG A 215 -2.15 -10.39 -23.98
C ARG A 215 -3.05 -11.55 -23.62
N LEU A 216 -3.02 -12.58 -24.45
CA LEU A 216 -3.95 -13.70 -24.40
C LEU A 216 -3.23 -15.00 -24.08
N ALA A 217 -3.86 -15.82 -23.25
CA ALA A 217 -3.39 -17.15 -22.92
C ALA A 217 -4.56 -18.13 -22.99
N TYR A 218 -4.30 -19.37 -23.43
CA TYR A 218 -5.21 -20.47 -23.16
C TYR A 218 -4.64 -21.31 -22.02
N ALA A 219 -5.51 -21.69 -21.10
CA ALA A 219 -5.11 -22.58 -20.03
C ALA A 219 -6.04 -23.78 -19.92
N ILE A 220 -5.41 -24.94 -19.70
CA ILE A 220 -6.12 -26.19 -19.49
C ILE A 220 -6.52 -26.25 -18.03
N ASP A 221 -7.82 -26.38 -17.77
CA ASP A 221 -8.37 -26.46 -16.42
C ASP A 221 -8.24 -27.88 -15.84
N ALA A 222 -6.98 -28.30 -15.65
CA ALA A 222 -6.64 -29.58 -15.06
C ALA A 222 -5.18 -29.61 -14.58
N LYS A 223 -4.96 -30.41 -13.53
CA LYS A 223 -3.61 -30.80 -13.11
C LYS A 223 -3.10 -31.91 -14.03
N ILE A 224 -2.37 -31.53 -15.09
CA ILE A 224 -1.77 -32.46 -16.05
C ILE A 224 -0.30 -32.70 -15.67
N PRO A 225 0.15 -33.95 -15.53
CA PRO A 225 1.56 -34.26 -15.39
C PRO A 225 2.33 -33.83 -16.64
N HIS A 226 3.41 -33.08 -16.46
CA HIS A 226 4.29 -32.62 -17.54
C HIS A 226 3.53 -31.97 -18.72
N PRO A 227 2.78 -30.87 -18.49
CA PRO A 227 1.90 -30.31 -19.52
C PRO A 227 2.66 -29.88 -20.79
N TYR A 228 3.95 -29.57 -20.68
CA TYR A 228 4.84 -29.22 -21.80
C TYR A 228 5.17 -30.35 -22.78
N ILE A 229 4.86 -31.62 -22.47
CA ILE A 229 5.01 -32.75 -23.42
C ILE A 229 3.73 -33.03 -24.22
N MET A 230 2.67 -32.23 -24.02
CA MET A 230 1.41 -32.38 -24.73
C MET A 230 1.62 -32.21 -26.24
N GLN A 231 1.06 -33.13 -27.02
CA GLN A 231 1.16 -33.09 -28.47
C GLN A 231 0.21 -32.04 -29.04
N SER A 232 0.68 -31.29 -30.05
CA SER A 232 0.00 -30.13 -30.63
C SER A 232 -0.03 -28.86 -29.76
N MET A 233 0.79 -28.79 -28.70
CA MET A 233 1.02 -27.56 -27.92
C MET A 233 1.92 -26.54 -28.64
N ALA A 234 1.64 -26.25 -29.91
CA ALA A 234 2.27 -25.12 -30.58
C ALA A 234 1.56 -23.83 -30.14
N PRO A 235 2.28 -22.76 -29.79
CA PRO A 235 1.68 -21.45 -29.56
C PRO A 235 0.87 -21.05 -30.79
N MET A 236 -0.44 -20.83 -30.63
CA MET A 236 -1.25 -20.32 -31.71
C MET A 236 -0.86 -18.85 -31.93
N SER A 237 -0.52 -18.50 -33.17
CA SER A 237 -0.33 -17.10 -33.53
C SER A 237 -1.68 -16.46 -33.82
N TYR A 238 -1.89 -15.24 -33.34
CA TYR A 238 -3.04 -14.42 -33.67
C TYR A 238 -2.59 -13.12 -34.31
N ILE A 239 -3.43 -12.58 -35.18
CA ILE A 239 -3.26 -11.30 -35.86
C ILE A 239 -4.30 -10.35 -35.26
N LYS A 240 -3.86 -9.18 -34.81
CA LYS A 240 -4.72 -8.13 -34.24
C LYS A 240 -5.56 -7.40 -35.30
N ALA A 241 -6.31 -8.16 -36.08
CA ALA A 241 -7.17 -7.68 -37.14
C ALA A 241 -8.36 -8.64 -37.29
N LYS A 242 -9.46 -8.17 -37.87
CA LYS A 242 -10.61 -9.03 -38.20
C LYS A 242 -10.25 -10.01 -39.31
N PRO A 243 -10.93 -11.16 -39.43
CA PRO A 243 -10.57 -12.19 -40.42
C PRO A 243 -10.50 -11.69 -41.87
N ALA A 244 -11.38 -10.76 -42.26
CA ALA A 244 -11.36 -10.14 -43.59
C ALA A 244 -10.09 -9.31 -43.81
N ASP A 245 -9.70 -8.52 -42.83
CA ASP A 245 -8.53 -7.64 -42.88
C ASP A 245 -7.21 -8.42 -42.82
N ALA A 246 -7.16 -9.47 -41.99
CA ALA A 246 -6.02 -10.40 -41.92
C ALA A 246 -5.80 -11.12 -43.26
N THR A 247 -6.89 -11.51 -43.93
CA THR A 247 -6.82 -12.12 -45.27
C THR A 247 -6.32 -11.12 -46.31
N ALA A 248 -6.77 -9.87 -46.25
CA ALA A 248 -6.31 -8.81 -47.15
C ALA A 248 -4.82 -8.46 -46.92
N ALA A 249 -4.35 -8.46 -45.67
CA ALA A 249 -2.96 -8.19 -45.33
C ALA A 249 -1.97 -9.25 -45.85
N MET A 250 -2.40 -10.50 -46.03
CA MET A 250 -1.55 -11.52 -46.67
C MET A 250 -1.23 -11.20 -48.14
N ALA A 251 -2.04 -10.35 -48.79
CA ALA A 251 -1.83 -9.93 -50.18
C ALA A 251 -0.92 -8.68 -50.30
N ASN A 252 -0.59 -8.00 -49.19
CA ASN A 252 0.25 -6.79 -49.19
C ASN A 252 1.32 -6.83 -48.07
N PRO A 253 2.57 -7.19 -48.40
CA PRO A 253 3.65 -7.34 -47.42
C PRO A 253 4.02 -6.07 -46.63
N ASP A 254 3.74 -4.88 -47.17
CA ASP A 254 4.19 -3.61 -46.60
C ASP A 254 3.31 -3.10 -45.44
N ASN A 255 2.16 -3.73 -45.19
CA ASN A 255 1.22 -3.32 -44.14
C ASN A 255 0.64 -4.53 -43.38
N GLN A 256 1.51 -5.28 -42.70
CA GLN A 256 1.07 -6.40 -41.86
C GLN A 256 0.55 -5.89 -40.50
N PRO A 257 -0.67 -6.29 -40.08
CA PRO A 257 -1.15 -6.01 -38.74
C PRO A 257 -0.26 -6.67 -37.70
N GLU A 258 -0.18 -6.06 -36.52
CA GLU A 258 0.54 -6.65 -35.39
C GLU A 258 0.05 -8.08 -35.09
N SER A 259 0.99 -8.98 -34.82
CA SER A 259 0.72 -10.36 -34.45
C SER A 259 1.24 -10.67 -33.05
N GLY A 260 0.55 -11.52 -32.32
CA GLY A 260 0.99 -12.06 -31.03
C GLY A 260 0.94 -13.58 -31.01
N GLN A 261 1.48 -14.16 -29.93
CA GLN A 261 1.31 -15.58 -29.64
C GLN A 261 0.40 -15.76 -28.42
N LEU A 262 -0.47 -16.77 -28.52
CA LEU A 262 -1.26 -17.24 -27.39
C LEU A 262 -0.36 -18.08 -26.50
N GLU A 263 -0.09 -17.56 -25.32
CA GLU A 263 0.62 -18.29 -24.28
C GLU A 263 -0.20 -19.52 -23.87
N VAL A 264 0.48 -20.60 -23.52
CA VAL A 264 -0.18 -21.82 -23.06
C VAL A 264 0.16 -22.07 -21.60
N GLY A 265 -0.89 -22.28 -20.80
CA GLY A 265 -0.76 -22.57 -19.39
C GLY A 265 -1.64 -23.71 -18.90
N VAL A 266 -1.51 -23.99 -17.61
CA VAL A 266 -2.44 -24.83 -16.85
C VAL A 266 -3.05 -24.01 -15.74
N VAL A 267 -4.32 -24.29 -15.44
CA VAL A 267 -5.02 -23.67 -14.31
C VAL A 267 -4.73 -24.47 -13.05
N GLU A 268 -4.21 -23.81 -12.04
CA GLU A 268 -4.13 -24.34 -10.69
C GLU A 268 -5.19 -23.66 -9.81
N HIS A 269 -6.06 -24.47 -9.22
CA HIS A 269 -7.00 -24.01 -8.20
C HIS A 269 -6.42 -24.25 -6.82
N ALA A 270 -6.25 -23.19 -6.04
CA ALA A 270 -5.90 -23.29 -4.63
C ALA A 270 -7.10 -22.87 -3.78
N PRO A 271 -7.66 -23.78 -2.94
CA PRO A 271 -8.72 -23.40 -2.03
C PRO A 271 -8.20 -22.42 -0.97
N VAL A 272 -8.99 -21.40 -0.69
CA VAL A 272 -8.78 -20.45 0.39
C VAL A 272 -9.79 -20.75 1.48
N ASP A 273 -9.29 -21.20 2.62
CA ASP A 273 -10.14 -21.50 3.75
C ASP A 273 -10.70 -20.21 4.38
N TRP A 274 -12.00 -20.21 4.64
CA TRP A 274 -12.71 -19.04 5.18
C TRP A 274 -12.16 -18.53 6.52
N TRP A 275 -11.62 -19.44 7.36
CA TRP A 275 -11.06 -19.06 8.65
C TRP A 275 -9.91 -18.06 8.51
N LYS A 276 -9.17 -18.08 7.39
CA LYS A 276 -8.05 -17.17 7.14
C LYS A 276 -8.49 -15.70 7.18
N PHE A 277 -9.62 -15.39 6.57
CA PHE A 277 -10.17 -14.03 6.58
C PHE A 277 -10.60 -13.60 7.99
N ALA A 278 -11.26 -14.50 8.73
CA ALA A 278 -11.64 -14.24 10.12
C ALA A 278 -10.41 -14.00 11.01
N THR A 279 -9.32 -14.73 10.80
CA THR A 279 -8.07 -14.54 11.52
C THR A 279 -7.42 -13.19 11.21
N CYS A 280 -7.47 -12.68 9.96
CA CYS A 280 -7.00 -11.32 9.66
C CYS A 280 -7.76 -10.24 10.44
N ILE A 281 -9.09 -10.36 10.52
CA ILE A 281 -9.93 -9.42 11.28
C ILE A 281 -9.60 -9.52 12.78
N ALA A 282 -9.53 -10.74 13.33
CA ALA A 282 -9.17 -10.95 14.73
C ALA A 282 -7.76 -10.42 15.05
N PHE A 283 -6.81 -10.60 14.14
CA PHE A 283 -5.47 -10.04 14.27
C PHE A 283 -5.50 -8.51 14.30
N GLY A 284 -6.33 -7.87 13.47
CA GLY A 284 -6.55 -6.42 13.52
C GLY A 284 -7.03 -5.92 14.89
N ILE A 285 -7.92 -6.66 15.56
CA ILE A 285 -8.36 -6.33 16.93
C ILE A 285 -7.19 -6.41 17.92
N LEU A 286 -6.37 -7.46 17.84
CA LEU A 286 -5.18 -7.59 18.69
C LEU A 286 -4.15 -6.48 18.42
N LEU A 287 -3.99 -6.10 17.15
CA LEU A 287 -3.11 -5.01 16.75
C LEU A 287 -3.60 -3.66 17.29
N ALA A 288 -4.93 -3.43 17.32
CA ALA A 288 -5.51 -2.24 17.94
C ALA A 288 -5.11 -2.13 19.42
N LEU A 289 -5.25 -3.21 20.18
CA LEU A 289 -4.85 -3.27 21.59
C LEU A 289 -3.34 -3.04 21.77
N ALA A 290 -2.53 -3.58 20.87
CA ALA A 290 -1.08 -3.36 20.90
C ALA A 290 -0.71 -1.90 20.62
N ILE A 291 -1.37 -1.24 19.65
CA ILE A 291 -1.19 0.19 19.35
C ILE A 291 -1.55 1.06 20.55
N GLU A 292 -2.68 0.77 21.19
CA GLU A 292 -3.10 1.47 22.42
C GLU A 292 -2.08 1.25 23.53
N TYR A 293 -1.62 0.03 23.77
CA TYR A 293 -0.64 -0.27 24.81
C TYR A 293 0.71 0.44 24.57
N ILE A 294 1.20 0.45 23.33
CA ILE A 294 2.43 1.19 22.97
C ILE A 294 2.23 2.67 23.25
N THR A 295 1.10 3.25 22.84
CA THR A 295 0.83 4.68 23.05
C THR A 295 0.73 5.00 24.54
N ASP A 296 -0.01 4.21 25.32
CA ASP A 296 -0.15 4.32 26.78
C ASP A 296 1.21 4.33 27.48
N TYR A 297 2.10 3.41 27.10
CA TYR A 297 3.43 3.32 27.72
C TYR A 297 4.22 4.63 27.64
N PHE A 298 4.11 5.36 26.53
CA PHE A 298 4.83 6.62 26.36
C PHE A 298 4.12 7.79 27.04
N VAL A 299 2.80 7.92 26.88
CA VAL A 299 2.08 9.14 27.25
C VAL A 299 1.48 9.11 28.66
N SER A 300 1.26 7.94 29.25
CA SER A 300 0.56 7.82 30.54
C SER A 300 1.38 8.35 31.73
N THR A 301 0.70 9.05 32.64
CA THR A 301 1.28 9.59 33.89
C THR A 301 1.86 8.52 34.82
N HIS A 302 1.43 7.27 34.67
CA HIS A 302 1.86 6.14 35.49
C HIS A 302 3.08 5.39 34.93
N LYS A 303 3.61 5.84 33.79
CA LYS A 303 4.68 5.14 33.07
C LYS A 303 5.96 5.94 33.06
N LYS A 304 7.07 5.21 32.96
CA LYS A 304 8.42 5.74 33.08
C LYS A 304 8.73 6.91 32.13
N PRO A 305 8.40 6.89 30.83
CA PRO A 305 8.77 7.98 29.93
C PRO A 305 8.19 9.34 30.35
N THR A 306 6.90 9.41 30.67
CA THR A 306 6.25 10.66 31.12
C THR A 306 6.76 11.09 32.51
N GLN A 307 7.01 10.15 33.42
CA GLN A 307 7.59 10.44 34.74
C GLN A 307 9.02 11.01 34.64
N GLU A 308 9.84 10.48 33.72
CA GLU A 308 11.17 11.01 33.45
C GLU A 308 11.11 12.43 32.89
N VAL A 309 10.21 12.70 31.94
CA VAL A 309 9.97 14.04 31.38
C VAL A 309 9.56 15.03 32.47
N ALA A 310 8.66 14.63 33.39
CA ALA A 310 8.28 15.46 34.54
C ALA A 310 9.46 15.68 35.51
N GLY A 311 10.28 14.65 35.72
CA GLY A 311 11.49 14.72 36.56
C GLY A 311 12.50 15.76 36.09
N VAL A 312 12.81 15.74 34.79
CA VAL A 312 13.81 16.66 34.20
C VAL A 312 13.30 18.10 34.10
N ALA A 313 12.00 18.36 34.27
CA ALA A 313 11.45 19.71 34.32
C ALA A 313 12.05 20.56 35.45
N THR A 314 12.55 19.93 36.51
CA THR A 314 13.29 20.60 37.60
C THR A 314 14.58 21.28 37.13
N ALA A 315 15.17 20.82 36.03
CA ALA A 315 16.33 21.42 35.40
C ALA A 315 15.96 22.51 34.35
N GLY A 316 14.66 22.78 34.16
CA GLY A 316 14.13 23.81 33.26
C GLY A 316 13.49 23.25 31.99
N ALA A 317 12.99 24.16 31.15
CA ALA A 317 12.20 23.81 29.97
C ALA A 317 13.03 23.09 28.88
N ALA A 318 14.29 23.48 28.67
CA ALA A 318 15.12 22.90 27.62
C ALA A 318 15.39 21.38 27.83
N PRO A 319 15.85 20.92 29.01
CA PRO A 319 15.97 19.48 29.28
C PRO A 319 14.66 18.70 29.10
N MET A 320 13.53 19.28 29.53
CA MET A 320 12.21 18.66 29.38
C MET A 320 11.80 18.48 27.91
N VAL A 321 12.00 19.51 27.08
CA VAL A 321 11.71 19.42 25.64
C VAL A 321 12.62 18.39 24.98
N ILE A 322 13.93 18.38 25.31
CA ILE A 322 14.89 17.41 24.77
C ILE A 322 14.45 15.98 25.10
N GLN A 323 14.13 15.71 26.38
CA GLN A 323 13.76 14.37 26.83
C GLN A 323 12.43 13.91 26.21
N GLY A 324 11.41 14.77 26.22
CA GLY A 324 10.11 14.44 25.63
C GLY A 324 10.20 14.19 24.12
N PHE A 325 10.98 15.00 23.40
CA PHE A 325 11.19 14.80 21.96
C PHE A 325 11.93 13.50 21.66
N ALA A 326 12.96 13.16 22.46
CA ALA A 326 13.71 11.91 22.30
C ALA A 326 12.81 10.66 22.50
N HIS A 327 12.01 10.63 23.57
CA HIS A 327 11.06 9.53 23.77
C HIS A 327 10.01 9.45 22.67
N ALA A 328 9.56 10.58 22.13
CA ALA A 328 8.56 10.61 21.07
C ALA A 328 9.11 10.05 19.75
N LEU A 329 10.38 10.33 19.42
CA LEU A 329 11.09 9.68 18.31
C LEU A 329 11.11 8.16 18.49
N THR A 330 11.44 7.68 19.70
CA THR A 330 11.42 6.24 20.00
C THR A 330 10.02 5.66 19.85
N SER A 331 8.98 6.35 20.34
CA SER A 331 7.59 5.88 20.24
C SER A 331 7.13 5.72 18.78
N SER A 332 7.60 6.58 17.89
CA SER A 332 7.30 6.54 16.46
C SER A 332 7.87 5.28 15.80
N VAL A 333 9.09 4.88 16.19
CA VAL A 333 9.72 3.64 15.71
C VAL A 333 8.92 2.42 16.17
N TYR A 334 8.57 2.33 17.45
CA TYR A 334 7.76 1.21 17.95
C TYR A 334 6.40 1.10 17.26
N MET A 335 5.76 2.24 16.98
CA MET A 335 4.49 2.26 16.27
C MET A 335 4.61 1.75 14.83
N VAL A 336 5.67 2.15 14.12
CA VAL A 336 5.95 1.62 12.77
C VAL A 336 6.20 0.13 12.81
N LEU A 337 6.94 -0.39 13.80
CA LEU A 337 7.15 -1.83 13.95
C LEU A 337 5.84 -2.59 14.16
N ALA A 338 4.93 -2.07 14.99
CA ALA A 338 3.61 -2.66 15.18
C ALA A 338 2.82 -2.72 13.86
N ILE A 339 2.84 -1.64 13.07
CA ILE A 339 2.21 -1.61 11.75
C ILE A 339 2.87 -2.62 10.80
N CYS A 340 4.21 -2.71 10.76
CA CYS A 340 4.92 -3.70 9.95
C CYS A 340 4.47 -5.13 10.27
N VAL A 341 4.30 -5.48 11.55
CA VAL A 341 3.76 -6.78 11.95
C VAL A 341 2.33 -6.96 11.41
N GLY A 342 1.50 -5.91 11.47
CA GLY A 342 0.17 -5.87 10.87
C GLY A 342 0.12 -6.13 9.37
N LEU A 343 1.09 -5.59 8.63
CA LEU A 343 1.19 -5.78 7.18
C LEU A 343 1.77 -7.16 6.81
N LEU A 344 2.70 -7.68 7.61
CA LEU A 344 3.32 -8.99 7.40
C LEU A 344 2.38 -10.16 7.70
N PHE A 345 1.48 -10.03 8.66
CA PHE A 345 0.60 -11.12 9.06
C PHE A 345 -0.25 -11.69 7.90
N PRO A 346 -0.95 -10.88 7.09
CA PRO A 346 -1.65 -11.35 5.89
C PRO A 346 -0.75 -11.96 4.81
N LEU A 347 0.50 -11.51 4.68
CA LEU A 347 1.46 -12.05 3.71
C LEU A 347 1.82 -13.52 4.02
N PHE A 348 1.90 -13.89 5.30
CA PHE A 348 2.12 -15.28 5.70
C PHE A 348 0.88 -16.16 5.46
N LEU A 349 -0.31 -15.61 5.74
CA LEU A 349 -1.56 -16.38 5.65
C LEU A 349 -2.02 -16.59 4.20
N PHE A 350 -1.79 -15.56 3.38
CA PHE A 350 -2.07 -15.49 1.95
C PHE A 350 -0.77 -15.36 1.16
N ASN A 351 0.11 -16.36 1.27
CA ASN A 351 1.39 -16.37 0.59
C ASN A 351 1.21 -16.26 -0.94
N PRO A 352 1.83 -15.25 -1.61
CA PRO A 352 1.75 -15.07 -3.05
C PRO A 352 2.19 -16.30 -3.86
N ALA A 353 3.14 -17.09 -3.37
CA ALA A 353 3.58 -18.31 -4.03
C ALA A 353 2.49 -19.39 -4.07
N THR A 354 1.59 -19.40 -3.09
CA THR A 354 0.46 -20.35 -3.01
C THR A 354 -0.79 -19.80 -3.69
N TYR A 355 -0.98 -18.48 -3.69
CA TYR A 355 -2.21 -17.80 -4.13
C TYR A 355 -2.04 -16.97 -5.42
N GLY A 356 -0.90 -17.06 -6.10
CA GLY A 356 -0.67 -16.53 -7.44
C GLY A 356 -0.42 -15.04 -7.54
N GLY A 357 -0.16 -14.37 -6.41
CA GLY A 357 0.09 -12.94 -6.37
C GLY A 357 -0.23 -12.30 -5.01
N TYR A 358 -0.06 -10.98 -4.94
CA TYR A 358 -0.22 -10.22 -3.70
C TYR A 358 -1.66 -9.75 -3.44
N THR A 359 -2.58 -9.87 -4.41
CA THR A 359 -3.95 -9.34 -4.29
C THR A 359 -4.66 -9.85 -3.04
N LEU A 360 -4.56 -11.16 -2.75
CA LEU A 360 -5.18 -11.74 -1.57
C LEU A 360 -4.47 -11.30 -0.27
N SER A 361 -3.16 -11.09 -0.30
CA SER A 361 -2.40 -10.55 0.84
C SER A 361 -2.83 -9.10 1.13
N PHE A 362 -2.96 -8.25 0.11
CA PHE A 362 -3.44 -6.87 0.24
C PHE A 362 -4.91 -6.80 0.68
N TYR A 363 -5.75 -7.73 0.21
CA TYR A 363 -7.10 -7.88 0.74
C TYR A 363 -7.07 -8.24 2.24
N GLY A 364 -6.19 -9.15 2.65
CA GLY A 364 -5.96 -9.46 4.05
C GLY A 364 -5.46 -8.27 4.87
N ILE A 365 -4.61 -7.39 4.30
CA ILE A 365 -4.19 -6.12 4.93
C ILE A 365 -5.40 -5.21 5.14
N ALA A 366 -6.28 -5.08 4.15
CA ALA A 366 -7.52 -4.33 4.29
C ALA A 366 -8.41 -4.92 5.40
N LEU A 367 -8.50 -6.26 5.51
CA LEU A 367 -9.24 -6.92 6.59
C LEU A 367 -8.63 -6.71 7.97
N VAL A 368 -7.29 -6.66 8.10
CA VAL A 368 -6.63 -6.24 9.35
C VAL A 368 -7.05 -4.81 9.70
N GLY A 369 -7.09 -3.90 8.73
CA GLY A 369 -7.61 -2.54 8.90
C GLY A 369 -9.06 -2.52 9.38
N ILE A 370 -9.95 -3.34 8.80
CA ILE A 370 -11.33 -3.51 9.26
C ILE A 370 -11.36 -4.06 10.69
N GLY A 371 -10.51 -5.03 11.01
CA GLY A 371 -10.34 -5.59 12.34
C GLY A 371 -10.07 -4.51 13.39
N ILE A 372 -9.11 -3.63 13.11
CA ILE A 372 -8.81 -2.47 13.97
C ILE A 372 -10.06 -1.59 14.14
N LEU A 373 -10.78 -1.30 13.05
CA LEU A 373 -11.97 -0.45 13.09
C LEU A 373 -13.20 -1.11 13.76
N THR A 374 -13.21 -2.42 14.05
CA THR A 374 -14.34 -3.03 14.77
C THR A 374 -14.51 -2.50 16.20
N THR A 375 -13.44 -1.96 16.80
CA THR A 375 -13.48 -1.33 18.14
C THR A 375 -13.81 0.17 18.08
N THR A 376 -14.14 0.73 16.91
CA THR A 376 -14.37 2.18 16.72
C THR A 376 -15.37 2.76 17.71
N GLY A 377 -16.43 2.02 18.08
CA GLY A 377 -17.40 2.49 19.07
C GLY A 377 -16.78 2.80 20.44
N PHE A 378 -15.85 1.96 20.90
CA PHE A 378 -15.11 2.18 22.15
C PHE A 378 -14.10 3.32 22.00
N VAL A 379 -13.36 3.33 20.88
CA VAL A 379 -12.35 4.37 20.61
C VAL A 379 -13.00 5.75 20.55
N LEU A 380 -14.12 5.90 19.83
CA LEU A 380 -14.83 7.18 19.75
C LEU A 380 -15.40 7.61 21.10
N ALA A 381 -15.89 6.67 21.92
CA ALA A 381 -16.34 6.98 23.28
C ALA A 381 -15.19 7.49 24.16
N MET A 382 -14.01 6.86 24.09
CA MET A 382 -12.79 7.33 24.77
C MET A 382 -12.35 8.70 24.27
N ASP A 383 -12.38 8.92 22.95
CA ASP A 383 -11.99 10.20 22.34
C ASP A 383 -12.93 11.32 22.74
N THR A 384 -14.23 11.05 22.79
CA THR A 384 -15.26 12.02 23.18
C THR A 384 -15.25 12.28 24.69
N PHE A 385 -14.86 11.30 25.51
CA PHE A 385 -14.74 11.46 26.97
C PHE A 385 -13.77 12.59 27.33
N GLY A 386 -12.63 12.69 26.64
CA GLY A 386 -11.63 13.72 26.94
C GLY A 386 -12.13 15.17 26.81
N PRO A 387 -12.67 15.62 25.66
CA PRO A 387 -13.23 16.96 25.53
C PRO A 387 -14.42 17.22 26.46
N ILE A 388 -15.20 16.19 26.82
CA ILE A 388 -16.28 16.34 27.80
C ILE A 388 -15.71 16.62 29.20
N SER A 389 -14.68 15.88 29.64
CA SER A 389 -14.07 16.10 30.96
C SER A 389 -13.34 17.43 31.05
N ASP A 390 -12.62 17.83 29.99
CA ASP A 390 -11.96 19.13 29.85
C ASP A 390 -12.97 20.29 29.96
N ASN A 391 -14.07 20.25 29.18
CA ASN A 391 -15.14 21.24 29.28
C ASN A 391 -15.81 21.25 30.66
N ALA A 392 -16.01 20.09 31.28
CA ALA A 392 -16.57 20.01 32.63
C ALA A 392 -15.66 20.69 33.65
N GLN A 393 -14.35 20.48 33.58
CA GLN A 393 -13.38 21.19 34.42
C GLN A 393 -13.40 22.70 34.17
N GLY A 394 -13.42 23.13 32.91
CA GLY A 394 -13.52 24.55 32.55
C GLY A 394 -14.78 25.22 33.09
N VAL A 395 -15.94 24.59 32.94
CA VAL A 395 -17.22 25.08 33.49
C VAL A 395 -17.19 25.10 35.02
N PHE A 396 -16.59 24.09 35.65
CA PHE A 396 -16.45 24.03 37.10
C PHE A 396 -15.61 25.20 37.63
N GLU A 397 -14.48 25.51 36.99
CA GLU A 397 -13.65 26.67 37.34
C GLU A 397 -14.40 27.99 37.10
N MET A 398 -15.01 28.16 35.92
CA MET A 398 -15.74 29.38 35.56
C MET A 398 -17.00 29.62 36.42
N SER A 399 -17.54 28.59 37.08
CA SER A 399 -18.66 28.71 38.02
C SER A 399 -18.27 29.26 39.39
N GLY A 400 -16.96 29.38 39.68
CA GLY A 400 -16.42 29.75 40.99
C GLY A 400 -16.39 28.61 42.01
N LEU A 401 -17.02 27.46 41.72
CA LEU A 401 -17.01 26.29 42.59
C LEU A 401 -15.62 25.65 42.72
N GLY A 402 -14.74 25.85 41.73
CA GLY A 402 -13.32 25.43 41.78
C GLY A 402 -12.57 25.89 43.02
N HIS A 403 -12.91 27.07 43.56
CA HIS A 403 -12.26 27.64 44.73
C HIS A 403 -12.94 27.26 46.05
N THR A 404 -14.20 26.85 46.02
CA THR A 404 -15.00 26.56 47.22
C THR A 404 -15.22 25.08 47.47
N ASN A 405 -14.98 24.21 46.48
CA ASN A 405 -15.16 22.76 46.57
C ASN A 405 -13.89 22.02 46.11
N PRO A 406 -12.92 21.79 47.03
CA PRO A 406 -11.65 21.14 46.72
C PRO A 406 -11.80 19.69 46.24
N GLU A 407 -12.79 18.96 46.76
CA GLU A 407 -13.07 17.58 46.37
C GLU A 407 -13.54 17.52 44.92
N GLY A 408 -14.49 18.38 44.54
CA GLY A 408 -14.95 18.52 43.16
C GLY A 408 -13.82 18.91 42.21
N ALA A 409 -12.97 19.86 42.60
CA ALA A 409 -11.82 20.30 41.81
C ALA A 409 -10.84 19.14 41.53
N HIS A 410 -10.57 18.31 42.53
CA HIS A 410 -9.73 17.12 42.38
C HIS A 410 -10.37 16.06 41.46
N ILE A 411 -11.69 15.85 41.57
CA ILE A 411 -12.41 14.89 40.71
C ILE A 411 -12.34 15.32 39.24
N VAL A 412 -12.69 16.58 38.91
CA VAL A 412 -12.69 17.05 37.52
C VAL A 412 -11.29 17.07 36.92
N ALA A 413 -10.27 17.45 37.70
CA ALA A 413 -8.87 17.41 37.26
C ALA A 413 -8.39 15.99 36.94
N ARG A 414 -8.80 15.00 37.75
CA ARG A 414 -8.46 13.59 37.51
C ARG A 414 -9.17 13.03 36.27
N LEU A 415 -10.41 13.48 36.01
CA LEU A 415 -11.13 13.13 34.78
C LEU A 415 -10.50 13.74 33.54
N ASP A 416 -9.99 14.98 33.61
CA ASP A 416 -9.25 15.62 32.52
C ASP A 416 -7.92 14.89 32.23
N ALA A 417 -7.15 14.54 33.26
CA ALA A 417 -5.91 13.78 33.10
C ALA A 417 -6.14 12.39 32.44
N ALA A 418 -7.20 11.68 32.83
CA ALA A 418 -7.64 10.47 32.16
C ALA A 418 -8.10 10.75 30.71
N GLY A 419 -8.76 11.89 30.50
CA GLY A 419 -9.18 12.41 29.20
C GLY A 419 -8.01 12.65 28.25
N ASN A 420 -6.90 13.22 28.72
CA ASN A 420 -5.72 13.50 27.89
C ASN A 420 -4.98 12.22 27.50
N THR A 421 -4.92 11.24 28.41
CA THR A 421 -4.39 9.92 28.09
C THR A 421 -5.27 9.23 27.03
N THR A 422 -6.59 9.21 27.22
CA THR A 422 -7.52 8.59 26.24
C THR A 422 -7.50 9.30 24.88
N LYS A 423 -7.46 10.64 24.83
CA LYS A 423 -7.22 11.43 23.60
C LYS A 423 -5.92 11.04 22.89
N ALA A 424 -4.86 10.74 23.63
CA ALA A 424 -3.60 10.32 23.02
C ALA A 424 -3.69 8.91 22.42
N LEU A 425 -4.34 7.98 23.12
CA LEU A 425 -4.59 6.61 22.61
C LEU A 425 -5.39 6.64 21.30
N THR A 426 -6.44 7.45 21.24
CA THR A 426 -7.33 7.56 20.09
C THR A 426 -6.61 8.20 18.89
N LYS A 427 -5.73 9.18 19.13
CA LYS A 427 -4.83 9.73 18.09
C LYS A 427 -3.89 8.66 17.53
N GLY A 428 -3.23 7.88 18.39
CA GLY A 428 -2.36 6.78 17.98
C GLY A 428 -3.09 5.73 17.13
N PHE A 429 -4.30 5.35 17.56
CA PHE A 429 -5.20 4.47 16.82
C PHE A 429 -5.60 5.04 15.45
N ALA A 430 -6.02 6.32 15.41
CA ALA A 430 -6.44 6.98 14.17
C ALA A 430 -5.29 7.07 13.16
N ILE A 431 -4.06 7.31 13.63
CA ILE A 431 -2.85 7.33 12.82
C ILE A 431 -2.54 5.93 12.25
N ALA A 432 -2.53 4.89 13.08
CA ALA A 432 -2.22 3.53 12.63
C ALA A 432 -3.26 2.98 11.63
N THR A 433 -4.55 3.21 11.89
CA THR A 433 -5.63 2.84 10.94
C THR A 433 -5.47 3.54 9.59
N ALA A 434 -5.06 4.81 9.61
CA ALA A 434 -4.82 5.58 8.40
C ALA A 434 -3.74 4.96 7.53
N VAL A 435 -2.62 4.55 8.13
CA VAL A 435 -1.49 3.96 7.41
C VAL A 435 -1.85 2.60 6.83
N ILE A 436 -2.53 1.74 7.60
CA ILE A 436 -2.95 0.43 7.10
C ILE A 436 -3.93 0.58 5.93
N ALA A 437 -4.90 1.49 6.06
CA ALA A 437 -5.82 1.81 4.97
C ALA A 437 -5.11 2.43 3.77
N ALA A 438 -4.12 3.30 4.01
CA ALA A 438 -3.30 3.91 2.98
C ALA A 438 -2.49 2.88 2.18
N VAL A 439 -1.91 1.87 2.84
CA VAL A 439 -1.19 0.77 2.17
C VAL A 439 -2.15 -0.08 1.31
N ALA A 440 -3.36 -0.33 1.79
CA ALA A 440 -4.38 -1.03 0.99
C ALA A 440 -4.79 -0.20 -0.24
N LEU A 441 -5.09 1.09 -0.07
CA LEU A 441 -5.43 2.00 -1.17
C LEU A 441 -4.26 2.20 -2.15
N PHE A 442 -3.02 2.14 -1.65
CA PHE A 442 -1.83 2.22 -2.49
C PHE A 442 -1.77 1.05 -3.48
N HIS A 443 -2.19 -0.15 -3.09
CA HIS A 443 -2.32 -1.27 -4.03
C HIS A 443 -3.39 -1.01 -5.09
N SER A 444 -4.56 -0.47 -4.70
CA SER A 444 -5.60 -0.07 -5.66
C SER A 444 -5.12 1.01 -6.63
N PHE A 445 -4.26 1.93 -6.20
CA PHE A 445 -3.59 2.88 -7.08
C PHE A 445 -2.68 2.16 -8.10
N LEU A 446 -1.86 1.20 -7.67
CA LEU A 446 -0.99 0.44 -8.58
C LEU A 446 -1.80 -0.31 -9.64
N GLU A 447 -2.92 -0.92 -9.26
CA GLU A 447 -3.83 -1.57 -10.21
C GLU A 447 -4.45 -0.57 -11.19
N GLY A 448 -5.02 0.53 -10.68
CA GLY A 448 -5.65 1.57 -11.50
C GLY A 448 -4.67 2.29 -12.44
N ALA A 449 -3.39 2.33 -12.08
CA ALA A 449 -2.31 2.92 -12.86
C ALA A 449 -1.57 1.91 -13.78
N MET A 450 -2.03 0.67 -13.89
CA MET A 450 -1.37 -0.39 -14.69
C MET A 450 0.09 -0.66 -14.26
N LEU A 451 0.37 -0.54 -12.96
CA LEU A 451 1.71 -0.72 -12.38
C LEU A 451 1.87 -2.06 -11.66
N SER A 452 0.84 -2.90 -11.54
CA SER A 452 0.91 -4.17 -10.80
C SER A 452 1.97 -5.13 -11.33
N ASP A 453 2.11 -5.24 -12.66
CA ASP A 453 3.09 -6.13 -13.29
C ASP A 453 4.44 -5.45 -13.54
N VAL A 454 4.42 -4.14 -13.80
CA VAL A 454 5.63 -3.32 -14.04
C VAL A 454 6.40 -3.08 -12.75
N GLY A 455 5.68 -2.91 -11.64
CA GLY A 455 6.21 -2.59 -10.33
C GLY A 455 6.73 -1.16 -10.18
N LEU A 456 7.19 -0.85 -8.96
CA LEU A 456 7.86 0.39 -8.61
C LEU A 456 9.33 0.12 -8.27
N ARG A 457 10.18 0.27 -9.27
CA ARG A 457 11.62 0.06 -9.14
C ARG A 457 12.29 1.29 -8.52
N LEU A 458 12.69 1.19 -7.26
CA LEU A 458 13.31 2.32 -6.53
C LEU A 458 14.66 2.77 -7.11
N ASP A 459 15.30 1.96 -7.95
CA ASP A 459 16.49 2.31 -8.72
C ASP A 459 16.21 3.24 -9.92
N VAL A 460 14.94 3.46 -10.26
CA VAL A 460 14.53 4.43 -11.29
C VAL A 460 14.49 5.85 -10.69
N PRO A 461 15.23 6.82 -11.26
CA PRO A 461 15.35 8.17 -10.69
C PRO A 461 14.01 8.88 -10.48
N GLU A 462 13.07 8.80 -11.42
CA GLU A 462 11.76 9.45 -11.30
C GLU A 462 10.95 8.92 -10.13
N ILE A 463 10.99 7.61 -9.87
CA ILE A 463 10.33 6.97 -8.73
C ILE A 463 10.97 7.43 -7.42
N PHE A 464 12.31 7.45 -7.39
CA PHE A 464 13.04 7.87 -6.21
C PHE A 464 12.86 9.37 -5.90
N ILE A 465 12.83 10.24 -6.91
CA ILE A 465 12.52 11.66 -6.72
C ILE A 465 11.08 11.83 -6.21
N GLY A 466 10.13 11.09 -6.79
CA GLY A 466 8.76 11.02 -6.28
C GLY A 466 8.73 10.69 -4.80
N LEU A 467 9.44 9.64 -4.38
CA LEU A 467 9.60 9.23 -2.98
C LEU A 467 10.12 10.35 -2.08
N LEU A 468 11.17 11.07 -2.51
CA LEU A 468 11.72 12.18 -1.73
C LEU A 468 10.73 13.35 -1.59
N ILE A 469 10.01 13.70 -2.66
CA ILE A 469 8.98 14.75 -2.62
C ILE A 469 7.84 14.33 -1.69
N GLY A 470 7.41 13.07 -1.78
CA GLY A 470 6.40 12.49 -0.90
C GLY A 470 6.83 12.53 0.56
N ALA A 471 8.08 12.16 0.84
CA ALA A 471 8.64 12.18 2.18
C ALA A 471 8.74 13.59 2.79
N ALA A 472 8.94 14.61 1.95
CA ALA A 472 9.00 16.00 2.37
C ALA A 472 7.61 16.60 2.67
N ALA A 473 6.54 16.06 2.07
CA ALA A 473 5.21 16.66 2.16
C ALA A 473 4.64 16.71 3.59
N PRO A 474 4.71 15.64 4.40
CA PRO A 474 4.30 15.70 5.81
C PRO A 474 5.07 16.74 6.64
N PHE A 475 6.38 16.90 6.39
CA PHE A 475 7.18 17.91 7.09
C PHE A 475 6.73 19.32 6.75
N LEU A 476 6.49 19.60 5.46
CA LEU A 476 6.02 20.90 5.00
C LEU A 476 4.61 21.21 5.54
N PHE A 477 3.72 20.21 5.53
CA PHE A 477 2.38 20.32 6.09
C PHE A 477 2.43 20.64 7.59
N SER A 478 3.24 19.90 8.36
CA SER A 478 3.41 20.13 9.80
C SER A 478 3.95 21.53 10.08
N ALA A 479 4.93 22.01 9.30
CA ALA A 479 5.44 23.37 9.44
C ALA A 479 4.34 24.42 9.25
N PHE A 480 3.48 24.27 8.23
CA PHE A 480 2.37 25.21 8.01
C PHE A 480 1.36 25.18 9.16
N ALA A 481 1.00 23.99 9.64
CA ALA A 481 0.06 23.83 10.74
C ALA A 481 0.60 24.45 12.05
N ILE A 482 1.88 24.20 12.38
CA ILE A 482 2.51 24.71 13.60
C ILE A 482 2.67 26.23 13.54
N ASP A 483 3.18 26.76 12.42
CA ASP A 483 3.37 28.21 12.23
C ASP A 483 2.03 28.96 12.26
N ALA A 484 0.97 28.37 11.71
CA ALA A 484 -0.37 28.95 11.73
C ALA A 484 -0.90 29.13 13.16
N VAL A 485 -0.77 28.09 14.00
CA VAL A 485 -1.16 28.16 15.42
C VAL A 485 -0.30 29.17 16.16
N GLY A 486 1.01 29.20 15.90
CA GLY A 486 1.93 30.17 16.49
C GLY A 486 1.55 31.62 16.18
N ARG A 487 1.20 31.94 14.93
CA ARG A 487 0.70 33.28 14.57
C ARG A 487 -0.62 33.62 15.27
N ALA A 488 -1.58 32.70 15.21
CA ALA A 488 -2.91 32.92 15.79
C ALA A 488 -2.86 33.10 17.31
N SER A 489 -1.95 32.40 18.00
CA SER A 489 -1.77 32.52 19.45
C SER A 489 -1.22 33.90 19.84
N PHE A 490 -0.30 34.49 19.07
CA PHE A 490 0.18 35.86 19.35
C PHE A 490 -0.91 36.91 19.20
N ASP A 491 -1.76 36.78 18.17
CA ASP A 491 -2.89 37.67 17.97
C ASP A 491 -3.90 37.55 19.14
N LEU A 492 -4.15 36.32 19.62
CA LEU A 492 -5.01 36.08 20.79
C LEU A 492 -4.39 36.64 22.08
N ILE A 493 -3.09 36.44 22.32
CA ILE A 493 -2.38 36.99 23.49
C ILE A 493 -2.42 38.51 23.47
N ALA A 494 -2.20 39.13 22.31
CA ALA A 494 -2.26 40.57 22.15
C ALA A 494 -3.65 41.13 22.50
N GLU A 495 -4.72 40.46 22.06
CA GLU A 495 -6.10 40.83 22.38
C GLU A 495 -6.40 40.65 23.88
N VAL A 496 -6.02 39.52 24.50
CA VAL A 496 -6.22 39.30 25.94
C VAL A 496 -5.49 40.36 26.77
N ARG A 497 -4.22 40.66 26.43
CA ARG A 497 -3.44 41.71 27.10
C ARG A 497 -4.05 43.10 26.90
N ARG A 498 -4.59 43.38 25.70
CA ARG A 498 -5.30 44.63 25.41
C ARG A 498 -6.52 44.78 26.33
N GLN A 499 -7.34 43.74 26.46
CA GLN A 499 -8.51 43.76 27.35
C GLN A 499 -8.11 44.00 28.81
N PHE A 500 -7.11 43.28 29.34
CA PHE A 500 -6.64 43.50 30.72
C PHE A 500 -6.07 44.88 30.97
N ARG A 501 -5.40 45.47 29.96
CA ARG A 501 -4.84 46.83 30.08
C ARG A 501 -5.90 47.92 29.99
N GLU A 502 -6.86 47.78 29.09
CA GLU A 502 -7.91 48.79 28.87
C GLU A 502 -9.03 48.73 29.91
N ASP A 503 -9.30 47.55 30.48
CA ASP A 503 -10.28 47.36 31.56
C ASP A 503 -9.64 46.62 32.76
N PRO A 504 -9.03 47.35 33.72
CA PRO A 504 -8.51 46.77 34.95
C PRO A 504 -9.58 46.07 35.81
N GLY A 505 -10.86 46.38 35.59
CA GLY A 505 -12.00 45.74 36.25
C GLY A 505 -12.10 44.25 35.95
N ILE A 506 -11.53 43.79 34.82
CA ILE A 506 -11.48 42.36 34.48
C ILE A 506 -10.60 41.59 35.49
N MET A 507 -9.39 42.09 35.78
CA MET A 507 -8.49 41.44 36.74
C MET A 507 -8.99 41.57 38.18
N ALA A 508 -9.76 42.62 38.47
CA ALA A 508 -10.46 42.79 39.74
C ALA A 508 -11.74 41.93 39.87
N GLY A 509 -12.18 41.28 38.79
CA GLY A 509 -13.42 40.49 38.74
C GLY A 509 -14.71 41.30 38.75
N THR A 510 -14.66 42.61 38.52
CA THR A 510 -15.82 43.51 38.51
C THR A 510 -16.40 43.75 37.12
N SER A 511 -15.61 43.52 36.06
CA SER A 511 -16.02 43.63 34.65
C SER A 511 -15.91 42.28 33.94
N LYS A 512 -16.76 42.04 32.93
CA LYS A 512 -16.70 40.83 32.09
C LYS A 512 -15.79 41.06 30.87
N PRO A 513 -14.88 40.11 30.54
CA PRO A 513 -14.12 40.13 29.29
C PRO A 513 -15.00 40.07 28.03
N ASP A 514 -14.48 40.58 26.92
CA ASP A 514 -15.08 40.39 25.60
C ASP A 514 -14.62 39.05 24.99
N TYR A 515 -15.38 38.00 25.29
CA TYR A 515 -15.15 36.66 24.76
C TYR A 515 -15.39 36.57 23.24
N ALA A 516 -16.37 37.31 22.72
CA ALA A 516 -16.80 37.22 21.32
C ALA A 516 -15.68 37.64 20.36
N ARG A 517 -14.90 38.65 20.76
CA ARG A 517 -13.74 39.11 19.99
C ARG A 517 -12.63 38.06 19.91
N CYS A 518 -12.32 37.38 21.01
CA CYS A 518 -11.38 36.26 21.01
C CYS A 518 -11.83 35.13 20.09
N VAL A 519 -13.12 34.74 20.16
CA VAL A 519 -13.71 33.71 19.29
C VAL A 519 -13.63 34.13 17.81
N ALA A 520 -13.99 35.37 17.48
CA ALA A 520 -13.96 35.85 16.09
C ALA A 520 -12.54 35.84 15.50
N LEU A 521 -11.54 36.17 16.31
CA LEU A 521 -10.13 36.19 15.91
C LEU A 521 -9.65 34.77 15.55
N VAL A 522 -9.80 33.82 16.48
CA VAL A 522 -9.36 32.43 16.25
C VAL A 522 -10.13 31.77 15.11
N THR A 523 -11.44 32.06 14.98
CA THR A 523 -12.27 31.56 13.87
C THR A 523 -11.74 32.02 12.52
N LYS A 524 -11.48 33.32 12.38
CA LYS A 524 -10.95 33.91 11.14
C LYS A 524 -9.56 33.37 10.80
N ALA A 525 -8.70 33.22 11.81
CA ALA A 525 -7.37 32.66 11.64
C ALA A 525 -7.46 31.20 11.14
N ALA A 526 -8.23 30.35 11.82
CA ALA A 526 -8.39 28.95 11.45
C ALA A 526 -8.87 28.76 10.00
N GLN A 527 -9.90 29.50 9.58
CA GLN A 527 -10.42 29.42 8.20
C GLN A 527 -9.40 29.83 7.15
N LYS A 528 -8.62 30.89 7.40
CA LYS A 528 -7.62 31.40 6.48
C LYS A 528 -6.40 30.47 6.39
N GLU A 529 -5.92 29.99 7.52
CA GLU A 529 -4.67 29.23 7.62
C GLU A 529 -4.84 27.78 7.10
N LEU A 530 -6.04 27.20 7.17
CA LEU A 530 -6.31 25.85 6.65
C LEU A 530 -6.27 25.74 5.11
N LEU A 531 -6.36 26.86 4.39
CA LEU A 531 -6.33 26.86 2.92
C LEU A 531 -4.99 26.34 2.38
N ALA A 532 -3.88 26.78 2.95
CA ALA A 532 -2.56 26.42 2.43
C ALA A 532 -2.24 24.91 2.57
N PRO A 533 -2.41 24.28 3.75
CA PRO A 533 -2.28 22.84 3.91
C PRO A 533 -3.27 22.03 3.04
N GLY A 534 -4.51 22.52 2.86
CA GLY A 534 -5.50 21.87 1.99
C GLY A 534 -5.10 21.88 0.51
N VAL A 535 -4.62 23.02 0.00
CA VAL A 535 -4.08 23.13 -1.37
C VAL A 535 -2.86 22.23 -1.55
N LEU A 536 -1.96 22.16 -0.56
CA LEU A 536 -0.80 21.28 -0.58
C LEU A 536 -1.21 19.80 -0.74
N ALA A 537 -2.20 19.35 0.03
CA ALA A 537 -2.69 17.96 0.02
C ALA A 537 -3.21 17.50 -1.35
N ILE A 538 -3.82 18.42 -2.11
CA ILE A 538 -4.46 18.13 -3.40
C ILE A 538 -3.53 18.42 -4.57
N ALA A 539 -2.92 19.61 -4.61
CA ALA A 539 -2.14 20.05 -5.77
C ALA A 539 -0.81 19.32 -5.91
N LEU A 540 -0.19 18.90 -4.80
CA LEU A 540 1.11 18.23 -4.82
C LEU A 540 1.11 16.86 -5.52
N PRO A 541 0.23 15.90 -5.18
CA PRO A 541 0.18 14.62 -5.91
C PRO A 541 -0.17 14.81 -7.39
N ILE A 542 -1.04 15.77 -7.73
CA ILE A 542 -1.38 16.08 -9.13
C ILE A 542 -0.16 16.65 -9.86
N ALA A 543 0.58 17.57 -9.24
CA ALA A 543 1.79 18.16 -9.81
C ALA A 543 2.87 17.12 -10.06
N VAL A 544 3.12 16.22 -9.10
CA VAL A 544 4.08 15.10 -9.27
C VAL A 544 3.62 14.21 -10.41
N GLY A 545 2.37 13.76 -10.38
CA GLY A 545 1.83 12.87 -11.38
C GLY A 545 1.94 13.42 -12.81
N PHE A 546 1.32 14.56 -13.09
CA PHE A 546 1.34 15.15 -14.43
C PHE A 546 2.72 15.70 -14.81
N GLY A 547 3.47 16.24 -13.85
CA GLY A 547 4.80 16.82 -14.10
C GLY A 547 5.81 15.80 -14.58
N PHE A 548 5.83 14.61 -13.96
CA PHE A 548 6.70 13.52 -14.40
C PHE A 548 6.22 12.82 -15.68
N SER A 549 4.98 13.05 -16.13
CA SER A 549 4.49 12.62 -17.45
C SER A 549 4.92 13.51 -18.62
N ILE A 550 5.46 14.72 -18.36
CA ILE A 550 5.84 15.68 -19.40
C ILE A 550 6.95 15.11 -20.31
N GLY A 551 6.67 15.03 -21.61
CA GLY A 551 7.64 14.64 -22.63
C GLY A 551 8.09 13.18 -22.56
N LYS A 552 7.39 12.34 -21.81
CA LYS A 552 7.71 10.91 -21.67
C LYS A 552 7.12 10.11 -22.81
N GLN A 553 7.85 9.07 -23.20
CA GLN A 553 7.46 8.19 -24.30
C GLN A 553 6.32 7.28 -23.87
N ALA A 554 5.35 7.10 -24.76
CA ALA A 554 4.29 6.14 -24.55
C ALA A 554 4.82 4.72 -24.76
N ILE A 555 4.36 3.81 -23.91
CA ILE A 555 4.60 2.38 -24.01
C ILE A 555 3.29 1.75 -24.48
N SER A 556 3.35 0.90 -25.48
CA SER A 556 2.18 0.14 -25.93
C SER A 556 1.95 -1.03 -24.99
N ILE A 557 0.77 -1.05 -24.37
CA ILE A 557 0.33 -2.12 -23.49
C ILE A 557 -0.99 -2.63 -24.09
N GLY A 558 -0.92 -3.74 -24.81
CA GLY A 558 -2.01 -4.22 -25.64
C GLY A 558 -2.19 -3.37 -26.88
N ASP A 559 -3.39 -2.80 -27.04
CA ASP A 559 -3.78 -1.97 -28.20
C ASP A 559 -3.82 -0.48 -27.85
N ASN A 560 -3.56 -0.17 -26.58
CA ASN A 560 -3.56 1.19 -26.06
C ASN A 560 -2.12 1.60 -25.75
N SER A 561 -1.82 2.86 -26.04
CA SER A 561 -0.55 3.49 -25.66
C SER A 561 -0.73 4.19 -24.32
N TYR A 562 0.20 4.00 -23.39
CA TYR A 562 0.16 4.61 -22.05
C TYR A 562 1.47 5.29 -21.69
N VAL A 563 1.41 6.30 -20.83
CA VAL A 563 2.57 6.98 -20.25
C VAL A 563 2.61 6.68 -18.75
N LEU A 564 3.45 5.73 -18.34
CA LEU A 564 3.47 5.25 -16.95
C LEU A 564 4.38 6.06 -16.02
N THR A 565 5.34 6.83 -16.55
CA THR A 565 6.38 7.48 -15.74
C THR A 565 5.82 8.41 -14.68
N GLY A 566 4.79 9.20 -15.01
CA GLY A 566 4.13 10.07 -14.02
C GLY A 566 3.44 9.29 -12.91
N ALA A 567 2.75 8.20 -13.27
CA ALA A 567 2.12 7.32 -12.29
C ALA A 567 3.16 6.59 -11.41
N GLN A 568 4.30 6.21 -11.97
CA GLN A 568 5.41 5.61 -11.24
C GLN A 568 6.03 6.60 -10.22
N ALA A 569 6.28 7.84 -10.64
CA ALA A 569 6.75 8.90 -9.74
C ALA A 569 5.73 9.20 -8.64
N LEU A 570 4.44 9.25 -8.98
CA LEU A 570 3.36 9.41 -8.01
C LEU A 570 3.29 8.21 -7.04
N GLY A 571 3.53 6.99 -7.52
CA GLY A 571 3.63 5.81 -6.67
C GLY A 571 4.76 5.90 -5.64
N GLY A 572 5.94 6.39 -6.08
CA GLY A 572 7.03 6.75 -5.17
C GLY A 572 6.60 7.80 -4.15
N PHE A 573 5.94 8.87 -4.60
CA PHE A 573 5.41 9.93 -3.73
C PHE A 573 4.47 9.40 -2.64
N LEU A 574 3.52 8.53 -2.98
CA LEU A 574 2.63 7.94 -1.99
C LEU A 574 3.40 7.11 -0.95
N ALA A 575 4.34 6.28 -1.38
CA ALA A 575 5.18 5.50 -0.47
C ALA A 575 5.96 6.40 0.50
N GLY A 576 6.53 7.51 0.01
CA GLY A 576 7.28 8.47 0.81
C GLY A 576 6.39 9.24 1.80
N ALA A 577 5.22 9.67 1.35
CA ALA A 577 4.25 10.39 2.18
C ALA A 577 3.68 9.51 3.30
N ILE A 578 3.39 8.23 3.01
CA ILE A 578 2.94 7.26 4.01
C ILE A 578 4.03 7.02 5.05
N ALA A 579 5.26 6.72 4.62
CA ALA A 579 6.36 6.36 5.51
C ALA A 579 6.76 7.51 6.45
N SER A 580 7.02 8.69 5.88
CA SER A 580 7.39 9.88 6.66
C SER A 580 6.22 10.44 7.48
N GLY A 581 5.01 10.42 6.92
CA GLY A 581 3.81 10.95 7.57
C GLY A 581 3.42 10.15 8.79
N GLN A 582 3.56 8.83 8.75
CA GLN A 582 3.37 7.96 9.91
C GLN A 582 4.31 8.34 11.06
N LEU A 583 5.61 8.43 10.77
CA LEU A 583 6.63 8.75 11.77
C LEU A 583 6.39 10.14 12.37
N MET A 584 6.11 11.12 11.52
CA MET A 584 5.87 12.50 11.95
C MET A 584 4.58 12.62 12.77
N ALA A 585 3.50 11.92 12.38
CA ALA A 585 2.22 11.98 13.09
C ALA A 585 2.35 11.47 14.52
N VAL A 586 2.99 10.31 14.71
CA VAL A 586 3.21 9.73 16.04
C VAL A 586 4.15 10.61 16.86
N LEU A 587 5.23 11.11 16.26
CA LEU A 587 6.19 12.00 16.92
C LEU A 587 5.48 13.21 17.52
N LEU A 588 4.69 13.92 16.73
CA LEU A 588 4.00 15.14 17.15
C LEU A 588 2.89 14.84 18.16
N ALA A 589 2.10 13.80 17.93
CA ALA A 589 1.02 13.43 18.85
C ALA A 589 1.55 13.03 20.24
N ASN A 590 2.56 12.16 20.29
CA ASN A 590 3.08 11.62 21.54
C ASN A 590 3.98 12.61 22.28
N SER A 591 4.78 13.44 21.59
CA SER A 591 5.57 14.48 22.26
C SER A 591 4.67 15.45 23.01
N GLY A 592 3.65 15.98 22.35
CA GLY A 592 2.71 16.88 23.02
C GLY A 592 1.91 16.19 24.13
N GLY A 593 1.47 14.94 23.94
CA GLY A 593 0.78 14.17 24.98
C GLY A 593 1.64 13.93 26.23
N MET A 594 2.93 13.63 26.04
CA MET A 594 3.87 13.48 27.15
C MET A 594 4.12 14.79 27.89
N TRP A 595 4.28 15.92 27.19
CA TRP A 595 4.50 17.20 27.85
C TRP A 595 3.29 17.66 28.65
N ASP A 596 2.06 17.45 28.13
CA ASP A 596 0.83 17.74 28.85
C ASP A 596 0.71 16.89 30.13
N ASN A 597 0.88 15.57 30.00
CA ASN A 597 0.77 14.68 31.15
C ASN A 597 1.92 14.87 32.17
N ALA A 598 3.11 15.27 31.72
CA ALA A 598 4.20 15.67 32.62
C ALA A 598 3.86 16.95 33.41
N LYS A 599 3.23 17.93 32.76
CA LYS A 599 2.70 19.12 33.44
C LYS A 599 1.66 18.74 34.49
N LYS A 600 0.71 17.84 34.15
CA LYS A 600 -0.30 17.35 35.11
C LYS A 600 0.31 16.66 36.33
N LEU A 601 1.34 15.82 36.15
CA LEU A 601 2.06 15.21 37.28
C LEU A 601 2.63 16.26 38.25
N ILE A 602 3.16 17.36 37.72
CA ILE A 602 3.68 18.47 38.53
C ILE A 602 2.54 19.25 39.17
N GLU A 603 1.43 19.49 38.46
CA GLU A 603 0.22 20.12 39.03
C GLU A 603 -0.37 19.33 40.21
N ASP A 604 -0.29 17.99 40.16
CA ASP A 604 -0.75 17.06 41.20
C ASP A 604 0.20 16.97 42.42
N GLY A 605 1.30 17.74 42.42
CA GLY A 605 2.19 17.90 43.57
C GLY A 605 3.60 17.36 43.39
N LEU A 606 3.92 16.73 42.25
CA LEU A 606 5.30 16.36 41.95
C LEU A 606 6.16 17.64 41.86
N HIS A 607 7.36 17.60 42.46
CA HIS A 607 8.30 18.74 42.47
C HIS A 607 7.73 20.06 43.03
N GLY A 608 6.76 19.98 43.96
CA GLY A 608 6.28 21.12 44.72
C GLY A 608 5.03 21.80 44.14
N GLY A 609 4.42 21.26 43.08
CA GLY A 609 3.11 21.72 42.65
C GLY A 609 3.11 22.94 41.74
N LYS A 610 1.91 23.51 41.56
CA LYS A 610 1.66 24.72 40.77
C LYS A 610 2.47 25.92 41.26
N GLY A 611 2.96 26.72 40.31
CA GLY A 611 3.69 27.97 40.56
C GLY A 611 5.20 27.82 40.76
N THR A 612 5.69 26.59 40.94
CA THR A 612 7.13 26.29 40.98
C THR A 612 7.81 26.53 39.63
N ASP A 613 9.14 26.62 39.62
CA ASP A 613 9.89 26.77 38.36
C ASP A 613 9.81 25.51 37.49
N ALA A 614 9.71 24.32 38.11
CA ALA A 614 9.41 23.07 37.40
C ALA A 614 8.03 23.13 36.72
N HIS A 615 7.02 23.65 37.40
CA HIS A 615 5.69 23.86 36.82
C HIS A 615 5.72 24.83 35.63
N LYS A 616 6.43 25.96 35.76
CA LYS A 616 6.59 26.91 34.64
C LYS A 616 7.29 26.27 33.44
N ALA A 617 8.34 25.47 33.69
CA ALA A 617 9.00 24.71 32.63
C ALA A 617 8.04 23.72 31.94
N ALA A 618 7.18 23.07 32.71
CA ALA A 618 6.20 22.13 32.18
C ALA A 618 5.09 22.80 31.36
N VAL A 619 4.63 23.98 31.78
CA VAL A 619 3.71 24.82 30.99
C VAL A 619 4.36 25.21 29.64
N VAL A 620 5.66 25.52 29.62
CA VAL A 620 6.37 25.79 28.36
C VAL A 620 6.40 24.53 27.47
N GLY A 621 6.69 23.36 28.03
CA GLY A 621 6.66 22.11 27.29
C GLY A 621 5.28 21.81 26.68
N ASP A 622 4.23 21.95 27.47
CA ASP A 622 2.85 21.70 27.03
C ASP A 622 2.39 22.67 25.94
N THR A 623 2.71 23.96 26.08
CA THR A 623 2.38 24.98 25.06
C THR A 623 3.15 24.81 23.75
N ILE A 624 4.33 24.17 23.77
CA ILE A 624 5.00 23.68 22.55
C ILE A 624 4.23 22.47 21.99
N GLY A 625 3.74 21.60 22.87
CA GLY A 625 3.01 20.39 22.54
C GLY A 625 1.61 20.59 21.93
N ASP A 626 0.91 21.67 22.25
CA ASP A 626 -0.44 21.95 21.75
C ASP A 626 -0.56 21.96 20.22
N PRO A 627 0.23 22.76 19.46
CA PRO A 627 0.20 22.69 18.01
C PRO A 627 0.63 21.33 17.45
N PHE A 628 1.44 20.57 18.20
CA PHE A 628 1.92 19.25 17.78
C PHE A 628 0.80 18.21 17.93
N LYS A 629 0.19 18.10 19.11
CA LYS A 629 -0.76 17.04 19.46
C LYS A 629 -2.18 17.34 19.00
N ASP A 630 -2.58 18.59 18.82
CA ASP A 630 -3.96 18.98 18.53
C ASP A 630 -4.16 19.59 17.15
N THR A 631 -3.08 19.93 16.44
CA THR A 631 -3.18 20.46 15.07
C THR A 631 -2.39 19.62 14.08
N ALA A 632 -1.05 19.66 14.11
CA ALA A 632 -0.21 19.07 13.08
C ALA A 632 -0.24 17.52 13.09
N GLY A 633 0.00 16.90 14.24
CA GLY A 633 0.07 15.44 14.39
C GLY A 633 -1.19 14.72 13.90
N PRO A 634 -2.38 15.02 14.46
CA PRO A 634 -3.63 14.40 14.01
C PRO A 634 -3.97 14.71 12.54
N ALA A 635 -3.63 15.90 12.04
CA ALA A 635 -3.96 16.31 10.67
C ALA A 635 -3.10 15.62 9.59
N LEU A 636 -2.01 14.96 9.96
CA LEU A 636 -1.24 14.12 9.03
C LEU A 636 -1.99 12.85 8.59
N ASN A 637 -2.89 12.32 9.42
CA ASN A 637 -3.76 11.20 9.04
C ASN A 637 -4.65 11.54 7.82
N PRO A 638 -5.51 12.58 7.88
CA PRO A 638 -6.32 12.96 6.73
C PRO A 638 -5.45 13.42 5.55
N LEU A 639 -4.27 14.04 5.77
CA LEU A 639 -3.33 14.36 4.68
C LEU A 639 -2.97 13.12 3.85
N ILE A 640 -2.50 12.05 4.50
CA ILE A 640 -2.11 10.80 3.84
C ILE A 640 -3.31 10.21 3.08
N LYS A 641 -4.50 10.20 3.70
CA LYS A 641 -5.72 9.68 3.07
C LYS A 641 -6.13 10.48 1.84
N VAL A 642 -6.10 11.81 1.93
CA VAL A 642 -6.45 12.70 0.81
C VAL A 642 -5.47 12.53 -0.34
N MET A 643 -4.16 12.50 -0.06
CA MET A 643 -3.14 12.31 -1.10
C MET A 643 -3.31 10.99 -1.85
N ASN A 644 -3.56 9.89 -1.12
CA ASN A 644 -3.86 8.59 -1.73
C ASN A 644 -5.15 8.62 -2.55
N LEU A 645 -6.22 9.20 -2.01
CA LEU A 645 -7.50 9.28 -2.70
C LEU A 645 -7.36 10.07 -4.00
N VAL A 646 -6.69 11.22 -3.98
CA VAL A 646 -6.43 12.03 -5.18
C VAL A 646 -5.64 11.22 -6.20
N ALA A 647 -4.59 10.50 -5.79
CA ALA A 647 -3.81 9.68 -6.69
C ALA A 647 -4.62 8.55 -7.35
N VAL A 648 -5.47 7.86 -6.57
CA VAL A 648 -6.40 6.85 -7.10
C VAL A 648 -7.36 7.47 -8.11
N LEU A 649 -7.95 8.63 -7.81
CA LEU A 649 -8.90 9.29 -8.69
C LEU A 649 -8.29 9.72 -10.03
N ILE A 650 -7.02 10.16 -10.04
CA ILE A 650 -6.36 10.58 -11.28
C ILE A 650 -5.64 9.44 -12.01
N SER A 651 -5.52 8.25 -11.42
CA SER A 651 -4.73 7.11 -11.94
C SER A 651 -5.10 6.71 -13.38
N ALA A 652 -6.39 6.69 -13.71
CA ALA A 652 -6.85 6.34 -15.06
C ALA A 652 -6.55 7.43 -16.10
N VAL A 653 -6.39 8.69 -15.68
CA VAL A 653 -6.18 9.85 -16.55
C VAL A 653 -4.69 10.11 -16.79
N ILE A 654 -3.88 10.03 -15.74
CA ILE A 654 -2.44 10.30 -15.79
C ILE A 654 -1.66 9.31 -16.68
N ILE A 655 -2.15 8.08 -16.81
CA ILE A 655 -1.55 7.05 -17.67
C ILE A 655 -1.86 7.25 -19.16
N GLN A 656 -2.80 8.14 -19.51
CA GLN A 656 -3.16 8.37 -20.91
C GLN A 656 -2.06 9.17 -21.63
N PRO A 657 -1.88 8.98 -22.94
CA PRO A 657 -0.90 9.72 -23.76
C PRO A 657 -1.44 11.12 -24.08
N LEU A 658 -1.56 11.95 -23.04
CA LEU A 658 -2.14 13.28 -23.14
C LEU A 658 -1.20 14.23 -23.90
N PRO A 659 -1.75 15.17 -24.70
CA PRO A 659 -0.98 16.22 -25.35
C PRO A 659 -0.12 17.00 -24.35
N LEU A 660 1.11 17.34 -24.78
CA LEU A 660 2.05 18.12 -23.98
C LEU A 660 1.45 19.42 -23.43
N ALA A 661 0.59 20.09 -24.21
CA ALA A 661 -0.08 21.32 -23.77
C ALA A 661 -0.97 21.08 -22.55
N ILE A 662 -1.69 19.95 -22.48
CA ILE A 662 -2.59 19.63 -21.37
C ILE A 662 -1.77 19.27 -20.13
N THR A 663 -0.81 18.36 -20.26
CA THR A 663 0.04 17.94 -19.13
C THR A 663 0.82 19.12 -18.56
N ALA A 664 1.44 19.93 -19.40
CA ALA A 664 2.16 21.13 -18.98
C ALA A 664 1.23 22.16 -18.30
N THR A 665 0.01 22.37 -18.82
CA THR A 665 -0.94 23.33 -18.23
C THR A 665 -1.40 22.87 -16.84
N VAL A 666 -1.79 21.59 -16.70
CA VAL A 666 -2.20 21.04 -15.40
C VAL A 666 -1.07 21.15 -14.38
N THR A 667 0.15 20.75 -14.76
CA THR A 667 1.32 20.87 -13.90
C THR A 667 1.60 22.33 -13.53
N ALA A 668 1.55 23.27 -14.48
CA ALA A 668 1.78 24.69 -14.23
C ALA A 668 0.74 25.29 -13.27
N VAL A 669 -0.54 24.94 -13.42
CA VAL A 669 -1.62 25.38 -12.51
C VAL A 669 -1.39 24.84 -11.11
N CYS A 670 -1.04 23.56 -10.95
CA CYS A 670 -0.76 22.98 -9.65
C CYS A 670 0.50 23.59 -9.01
N ILE A 671 1.58 23.80 -9.77
CA ILE A 671 2.77 24.48 -9.27
C ILE A 671 2.44 25.91 -8.85
N LEU A 672 1.66 26.65 -9.64
CA LEU A 672 1.22 28.01 -9.27
C LEU A 672 0.41 27.99 -7.98
N ALA A 673 -0.54 27.06 -7.85
CA ALA A 673 -1.33 26.89 -6.63
C ALA A 673 -0.44 26.58 -5.40
N LEU A 674 0.58 25.72 -5.57
CA LEU A 674 1.56 25.42 -4.52
C LEU A 674 2.42 26.62 -4.17
N VAL A 675 2.94 27.36 -5.17
CA VAL A 675 3.74 28.56 -4.95
C VAL A 675 2.93 29.62 -4.22
N VAL A 676 1.67 29.84 -4.62
CA VAL A 676 0.74 30.75 -3.95
C VAL A 676 0.47 30.28 -2.52
N SER A 677 0.18 28.99 -2.31
CA SER A 677 -0.06 28.39 -1.00
C SER A 677 1.14 28.55 -0.06
N ILE A 678 2.35 28.18 -0.51
CA ILE A 678 3.60 28.33 0.25
C ILE A 678 3.86 29.81 0.56
N SER A 679 3.64 30.69 -0.42
CA SER A 679 3.82 32.14 -0.22
C SER A 679 2.82 32.70 0.79
N MET A 680 1.58 32.25 0.77
CA MET A 680 0.55 32.62 1.75
C MET A 680 0.90 32.11 3.14
N ALA A 681 1.34 30.85 3.28
CA ALA A 681 1.74 30.26 4.55
C ALA A 681 2.97 30.97 5.17
N LYS A 682 3.85 31.52 4.31
CA LYS A 682 5.01 32.33 4.73
C LYS A 682 4.71 33.81 4.95
N ARG A 683 3.51 34.31 4.56
CA ARG A 683 3.11 35.71 4.78
C ARG A 683 2.72 35.90 6.24
N GLY A 684 3.71 36.29 7.03
CA GLY A 684 3.58 36.53 8.48
C GLY A 684 4.60 35.67 9.21
N SER A 685 5.62 36.31 9.78
CA SER A 685 6.52 35.65 10.73
C SER A 685 5.95 35.80 12.13
N MET A 686 6.15 34.80 13.00
CA MET A 686 5.92 34.97 14.44
C MET A 686 6.66 36.20 14.99
N SER A 687 7.85 36.50 14.45
CA SER A 687 8.60 37.70 14.84
C SER A 687 7.87 38.99 14.45
N THR A 688 7.27 39.04 13.27
CA THR A 688 6.47 40.20 12.83
C THR A 688 5.18 40.32 13.63
N ALA A 689 4.51 39.20 13.93
CA ALA A 689 3.34 39.17 14.80
C ALA A 689 3.70 39.66 16.22
N LEU A 690 4.84 39.20 16.76
CA LEU A 690 5.38 39.66 18.03
C LEU A 690 5.72 41.15 18.00
N GLN A 691 6.39 41.65 16.97
CA GLN A 691 6.72 43.07 16.80
C GLN A 691 5.48 43.94 16.64
N ALA A 692 4.44 43.46 15.97
CA ALA A 692 3.16 44.15 15.88
C ALA A 692 2.47 44.21 17.25
N ALA A 693 2.48 43.11 18.00
CA ALA A 693 1.92 43.05 19.34
C ALA A 693 2.69 43.93 20.35
N THR A 694 4.03 43.95 20.29
CA THR A 694 4.87 44.79 21.16
C THR A 694 4.88 46.25 20.73
N GLY A 695 4.86 46.55 19.43
CA GLY A 695 4.77 47.91 18.89
C GLY A 695 3.42 48.56 19.18
N ALA A 696 2.33 47.79 19.17
CA ALA A 696 1.02 48.25 19.63
C ALA A 696 0.99 48.53 21.14
N ALA A 697 1.76 47.77 21.94
CA ALA A 697 1.94 48.05 23.37
C ALA A 697 2.78 49.32 23.61
N ALA A 698 3.89 49.50 22.90
CA ALA A 698 4.77 50.67 23.04
C ALA A 698 4.09 51.99 22.62
N ARG A 699 3.30 51.98 21.53
CA ARG A 699 2.52 53.17 21.10
C ARG A 699 1.39 53.52 22.06
N ALA A 700 0.86 52.55 22.80
CA ALA A 700 -0.11 52.81 23.85
C ALA A 700 0.56 53.47 25.07
N ASP A 701 1.78 53.06 25.44
CA ASP A 701 2.54 53.66 26.53
C ASP A 701 2.99 55.11 26.22
N GLU A 702 3.36 55.43 24.97
CA GLU A 702 3.65 56.81 24.54
C GLU A 702 2.43 57.73 24.60
N HIS A 703 1.23 57.22 24.31
CA HIS A 703 -0.02 57.98 24.41
C HIS A 703 -0.39 58.34 25.86
N PHE A 704 0.05 57.54 26.85
CA PHE A 704 -0.09 57.85 28.27
C PHE A 704 1.00 58.82 28.78
N SER A 705 2.22 58.76 28.25
CA SER A 705 3.30 59.71 28.58
C SER A 705 2.95 61.16 28.18
N HIS A 706 2.26 61.35 27.05
CA HIS A 706 1.83 62.69 26.61
C HIS A 706 0.54 63.20 27.27
N ALA A 707 -0.23 62.36 27.96
CA ALA A 707 -1.46 62.74 28.65
C ALA A 707 -1.23 63.19 30.12
N SER A 708 -0.02 63.09 30.67
CA SER A 708 0.27 63.41 32.08
C SER A 708 1.17 64.64 32.31
N VAL A 709 1.13 65.66 31.44
CA VAL A 709 1.73 66.97 31.78
C VAL A 709 0.62 67.90 32.31
N ALA A 710 0.21 67.65 33.55
CA ALA A 710 -0.48 68.62 34.37
C ALA A 710 0.32 68.84 35.66
N ALA A 711 0.43 70.11 36.05
CA ALA A 711 1.35 70.70 37.04
C ALA A 711 1.52 69.93 38.37
N PRO A 712 2.67 70.07 39.06
CA PRO A 712 2.96 69.33 40.29
C PRO A 712 2.05 69.79 41.44
N ALA A 713 1.38 68.82 42.08
CA ALA A 713 0.68 69.00 43.34
C ALA A 713 1.67 69.13 44.52
N PRO A 714 1.31 69.85 45.61
CA PRO A 714 2.25 70.14 46.70
C PRO A 714 2.60 68.91 47.53
N ALA A 715 3.83 68.89 48.04
CA ALA A 715 4.41 67.80 48.82
C ALA A 715 3.63 67.54 50.12
N VAL A 716 3.26 66.27 50.32
CA VAL A 716 2.74 65.75 51.59
C VAL A 716 3.90 65.04 52.31
N GLU A 717 4.17 65.46 53.55
CA GLU A 717 5.21 64.90 54.42
C GLU A 717 5.00 63.41 54.69
N ALA A 718 6.10 62.65 54.66
CA ALA A 718 6.13 61.22 54.94
C ALA A 718 6.02 60.94 56.46
N PRO A 719 5.21 59.96 56.90
CA PRO A 719 5.22 59.53 58.29
C PRO A 719 6.48 58.67 58.55
N GLN A 720 7.21 59.06 59.61
CA GLN A 720 8.41 58.39 60.09
C GLN A 720 8.16 56.91 60.45
N LYS A 721 8.99 56.03 59.90
CA LYS A 721 9.10 54.62 60.33
C LYS A 721 9.62 54.54 61.77
N LYS A 722 8.77 54.17 62.73
CA LYS A 722 9.25 53.68 64.03
C LYS A 722 9.86 52.28 63.86
N LYS A 723 11.17 52.20 64.09
CA LYS A 723 11.90 50.95 64.31
C LYS A 723 11.55 50.43 65.70
N LEU A 724 11.08 49.19 65.79
CA LEU A 724 11.02 48.43 67.05
C LEU A 724 12.27 47.55 67.12
N PHE A 725 13.17 47.89 68.04
CA PHE A 725 14.21 46.99 68.52
C PHE A 725 13.74 46.38 69.85
N VAL A 726 14.20 45.15 70.08
CA VAL A 726 14.01 44.32 71.28
C VAL A 726 15.04 44.73 72.34
N GLU A 727 14.65 44.77 73.62
CA GLU A 727 15.54 44.51 74.76
C GLU A 727 14.75 44.08 76.01
N GLU A 728 15.38 43.23 76.81
CA GLU A 728 14.91 42.49 78.00
C GLU A 728 14.96 43.33 79.31
N GLU A 729 14.51 42.69 80.40
CA GLU A 729 14.67 43.01 81.85
C GLU A 729 13.69 43.99 82.51
N GLU A 730 12.73 43.49 83.30
CA GLU A 730 12.88 43.16 84.73
C GLU A 730 11.85 42.10 85.18
#